data_AF-A0A1G4I1F8-F1
#
_entry.id   AF-A0A1G4I1F8-F1
#
_cell.length_a   1.000
_cell.length_b   1.000
_cell.length_c   1.000
_cell.angle_alpha   90.00
_cell.angle_beta   90.00
_cell.angle_gamma   90.00
#
_symmetry.space_group_name_H-M   'P 1'
#
loop_
_entity.id
_entity.type
_entity.pdbx_description
1 polymer ?
#
loop_
_entity_poly.entity_id
_entity_poly.type
_entity_poly.pdbx_seq_one_letter_code
_entity_poly.pdbx_strand_id
1 'polypeptide(L)'
;MGSYEYPDYAMGDHDWLLTRTDVPSCDDILQGTEPVQPFTVPPLPPQRQGSRRYAQIVENINMNSVFTDWEKRAIVSRLRRCEPLNEENFLRRLSNVKARNEVEYLENVRMRGAELKARAQNELRAAYEHERPRREYIFRRHLNLKNVLIEEVRQHRAARWYTIITSHVFLTVLIKERRDYEAMEKIKFRLLPIIKRRLAVQRKRMLAAELTRDNLDKIPFPTPSIIHRMQGTFFDGWPNKLLEQLGHKARPLYLKEGSYLMHEGDVDRCMYMITAGTISVIMNDREKGKRRIKENSKACFTLSPPCYVGEFALVCKEPRSASIICETDVGVWSVPPEGFEEVAQQLSQEIKSKQREATDVRRRANLQRFFPLRVEFLRSFPYFVQFSNAALENIISKAEPIVLHNNDHLFSKSELDPSAYFIQDGVAVLLEANGNQRLVPRGSCVGIFECACSVNERKKCTIISQNYCDIWRISREALMDVGMSEPAAFLYCRGAAKSHRAMEVEKPCAVPRSLSKDPFIQFCLTRQLMMRMWEMSVPTIFLNDEKLVIQGQKFQRFVIIHSGVCETTISTEEGEYATVRITVSGDASPGGDVVSPYESISRRRSLADKLFISRILGAYEYASLKTHYTYTVTSYGLTEAFLVDVAAFEKSVPPELKAIMHNNKKSQELISLCQTEHNASYLTNSVNQSFVHLYRKSKEFMAKR
;
A
#
# COMPACT_ATOMS: atom_id res chain seq x y z
N MET A 1 -21.12 2.38 22.18
CA MET A 1 -21.65 1.11 22.73
C MET A 1 -22.57 0.51 21.68
N GLY A 2 -22.39 -0.68 21.12
CA GLY A 2 -21.37 -1.71 21.33
C GLY A 2 -20.76 -2.19 20.01
N SER A 3 -19.52 -2.64 20.10
CA SER A 3 -18.76 -3.32 19.06
C SER A 3 -19.26 -4.76 18.94
N TYR A 4 -19.68 -5.15 17.73
CA TYR A 4 -19.90 -6.56 17.39
C TYR A 4 -18.55 -7.17 17.02
N GLU A 5 -18.01 -8.00 17.91
CA GLU A 5 -16.93 -8.93 17.59
C GLU A 5 -17.52 -10.09 16.78
N TYR A 6 -16.93 -10.35 15.61
CA TYR A 6 -17.13 -11.62 14.92
C TYR A 6 -16.36 -12.72 15.69
N PRO A 7 -16.95 -13.90 15.92
CA PRO A 7 -16.18 -15.01 16.46
C PRO A 7 -15.21 -15.51 15.40
N ASP A 8 -13.93 -15.62 15.79
CA ASP A 8 -12.89 -16.29 15.01
C ASP A 8 -13.32 -17.72 14.72
N TYR A 9 -13.59 -18.01 13.44
CA TYR A 9 -13.77 -19.38 12.96
C TYR A 9 -12.39 -20.03 12.89
N ALA A 10 -12.03 -20.76 13.95
CA ALA A 10 -10.94 -21.73 13.90
C ALA A 10 -11.33 -22.84 12.90
N MET A 11 -10.52 -23.03 11.88
CA MET A 11 -10.68 -24.05 10.83
C MET A 11 -10.31 -25.44 11.41
N GLY A 12 -11.07 -25.90 12.39
CA GLY A 12 -10.89 -27.19 13.08
C GLY A 12 -12.19 -27.92 13.45
N ASP A 13 -13.36 -27.29 13.32
CA ASP A 13 -14.64 -27.83 13.79
C ASP A 13 -15.49 -28.51 12.69
N HIS A 14 -14.84 -29.22 11.77
CA HIS A 14 -15.54 -30.11 10.82
C HIS A 14 -15.33 -31.61 11.09
N ASP A 15 -14.67 -31.97 12.19
CA ASP A 15 -14.38 -33.37 12.53
C ASP A 15 -15.40 -34.05 13.46
N TRP A 16 -16.46 -33.34 13.88
CA TRP A 16 -17.45 -33.88 14.82
C TRP A 16 -18.48 -34.84 14.18
N LEU A 17 -18.50 -34.98 12.85
CA LEU A 17 -19.50 -35.78 12.14
C LEU A 17 -19.00 -37.16 11.65
N LEU A 18 -17.72 -37.52 11.85
CA LEU A 18 -17.16 -38.75 11.24
C LEU A 18 -16.44 -39.74 12.19
N THR A 19 -16.21 -39.45 13.47
CA THR A 19 -15.31 -40.31 14.28
C THR A 19 -15.80 -40.73 15.66
N ARG A 20 -17.05 -40.46 16.04
CA ARG A 20 -17.67 -41.14 17.20
C ARG A 20 -19.00 -41.78 16.84
N THR A 21 -18.89 -42.97 16.27
CA THR A 21 -19.94 -43.97 16.42
C THR A 21 -19.37 -45.09 17.26
N ASP A 22 -19.71 -45.10 18.55
CA ASP A 22 -19.56 -46.27 19.41
C ASP A 22 -20.44 -47.36 18.79
N VAL A 23 -19.80 -48.18 17.96
CA VAL A 23 -20.30 -49.50 17.62
C VAL A 23 -20.03 -50.34 18.85
N PRO A 24 -21.03 -51.01 19.47
CA PRO A 24 -20.73 -51.95 20.53
C PRO A 24 -19.68 -52.93 20.01
N SER A 25 -18.64 -53.16 20.81
CA SER A 25 -17.56 -54.07 20.44
C SER A 25 -18.18 -55.43 20.08
N CYS A 26 -17.54 -56.22 19.20
CA CYS A 26 -17.90 -57.63 19.05
C CYS A 26 -17.95 -58.36 20.40
N ASP A 27 -17.18 -57.89 21.38
CA ASP A 27 -17.17 -58.41 22.75
C ASP A 27 -18.43 -58.06 23.55
N ASP A 28 -19.06 -56.92 23.31
CA ASP A 28 -20.30 -56.50 24.00
C ASP A 28 -21.50 -57.31 23.51
N ILE A 29 -21.49 -57.72 22.24
CA ILE A 29 -22.53 -58.56 21.64
C ILE A 29 -22.39 -60.03 22.07
N LEU A 30 -21.19 -60.47 22.47
CA LEU A 30 -20.90 -61.85 22.89
C LEU A 30 -21.16 -62.11 24.38
N GLN A 31 -21.47 -61.08 25.18
CA GLN A 31 -21.86 -61.22 26.59
C GLN A 31 -23.18 -62.01 26.70
N GLY A 32 -23.07 -63.28 27.09
CA GLY A 32 -24.21 -64.19 27.25
C GLY A 32 -24.10 -65.49 26.43
N THR A 33 -23.08 -65.61 25.57
CA THR A 33 -22.77 -66.88 24.91
C THR A 33 -21.65 -67.62 25.64
N GLU A 34 -21.86 -68.90 25.98
CA GLU A 34 -20.86 -69.71 26.70
C GLU A 34 -19.53 -69.73 25.92
N PRO A 35 -18.39 -69.43 26.58
CA PRO A 35 -17.12 -69.31 25.90
C PRO A 35 -16.67 -70.67 25.37
N VAL A 36 -16.36 -70.74 24.07
CA VAL A 36 -15.76 -71.92 23.46
C VAL A 36 -14.37 -72.09 24.07
N GLN A 37 -14.17 -73.14 24.87
CA GLN A 37 -12.86 -73.41 25.46
C GLN A 37 -11.81 -73.60 24.35
N PRO A 38 -10.69 -72.86 24.39
CA PRO A 38 -9.65 -72.98 23.41
C PRO A 38 -9.02 -74.38 23.48
N PHE A 39 -8.84 -75.00 22.32
CA PHE A 39 -8.19 -76.31 22.17
C PHE A 39 -6.76 -76.24 22.73
N THR A 40 -6.51 -76.97 23.82
CA THR A 40 -5.20 -77.05 24.46
C THR A 40 -4.43 -78.24 23.92
N VAL A 41 -3.28 -77.99 23.29
CA VAL A 41 -2.38 -79.03 22.80
C VAL A 41 -1.68 -79.67 24.01
N PRO A 42 -1.63 -81.01 24.14
CA PRO A 42 -0.93 -81.63 25.27
C PRO A 42 0.59 -81.34 25.20
N PRO A 43 1.25 -81.15 26.36
CA PRO A 43 2.65 -80.70 26.41
C PRO A 43 3.61 -81.74 25.80
N LEU A 44 4.55 -81.26 24.97
CA LEU A 44 5.65 -82.09 24.45
C LEU A 44 6.52 -82.62 25.61
N PRO A 45 7.02 -83.87 25.52
CA PRO A 45 7.88 -84.42 26.57
C PRO A 45 9.20 -83.62 26.66
N PRO A 46 9.73 -83.37 27.87
CA PRO A 46 10.89 -82.52 28.07
C PRO A 46 12.14 -83.14 27.45
N GLN A 47 12.88 -82.36 26.65
CA GLN A 47 14.21 -82.74 26.16
C GLN A 47 15.16 -82.89 27.36
N ARG A 48 15.81 -84.05 27.49
CA ARG A 48 16.78 -84.32 28.55
C ARG A 48 17.90 -83.27 28.53
N GLN A 49 18.04 -82.52 29.63
CA GLN A 49 19.10 -81.54 29.82
C GLN A 49 20.48 -82.22 29.73
N GLY A 50 21.27 -81.85 28.72
CA GLY A 50 22.70 -82.14 28.72
C GLY A 50 23.38 -81.41 29.88
N SER A 51 24.25 -82.11 30.61
CA SER A 51 24.97 -81.58 31.77
C SER A 51 25.55 -80.18 31.50
N ARG A 52 25.20 -79.19 32.33
CA ARG A 52 25.67 -77.78 32.26
C ARG A 52 27.21 -77.66 32.16
N ARG A 53 27.95 -78.64 32.69
CA ARG A 53 29.42 -78.70 32.57
C ARG A 53 29.91 -79.06 31.17
N TYR A 54 29.15 -79.84 30.39
CA TYR A 54 29.52 -80.16 29.01
C TYR A 54 29.33 -78.93 28.11
N ALA A 55 28.29 -78.13 28.36
CA ALA A 55 28.11 -76.83 27.70
C ALA A 55 29.25 -75.85 28.04
N GLN A 56 29.68 -75.77 29.30
CA GLN A 56 30.82 -74.93 29.70
C GLN A 56 32.17 -75.42 29.16
N ILE A 57 32.40 -76.73 29.06
CA ILE A 57 33.62 -77.29 28.47
C ILE A 57 33.65 -77.01 26.96
N VAL A 58 32.51 -77.13 26.26
CA VAL A 58 32.41 -76.81 24.82
C VAL A 58 32.56 -75.30 24.57
N GLU A 59 32.05 -74.44 25.47
CA GLU A 59 32.27 -72.98 25.40
C GLU A 59 33.74 -72.59 25.66
N ASN A 60 34.43 -73.22 26.62
CA ASN A 60 35.85 -72.96 26.89
C ASN A 60 36.80 -73.52 25.82
N ILE A 61 36.43 -74.61 25.13
CA ILE A 61 37.18 -75.12 23.95
C ILE A 61 37.03 -74.18 22.75
N ASN A 62 35.89 -73.50 22.62
CA ASN A 62 35.64 -72.52 21.55
C ASN A 62 36.30 -71.15 21.78
N MET A 63 36.80 -70.88 23.00
CA MET A 63 37.54 -69.66 23.34
C MET A 63 38.99 -70.03 23.69
N ASN A 64 39.88 -70.08 22.68
CA ASN A 64 41.33 -70.41 22.73
C ASN A 64 42.06 -70.08 24.06
N SER A 65 41.81 -70.85 25.10
CA SER A 65 42.40 -70.71 26.44
C SER A 65 43.18 -71.98 26.73
N VAL A 66 44.49 -71.83 26.89
CA VAL A 66 45.39 -72.95 27.19
C VAL A 66 45.10 -73.40 28.62
N PHE A 67 44.54 -74.62 28.79
CA PHE A 67 44.31 -75.22 30.10
C PHE A 67 45.56 -75.10 30.97
N THR A 68 45.37 -74.55 32.17
CA THR A 68 46.46 -74.39 33.14
C THR A 68 46.94 -75.76 33.62
N ASP A 69 48.23 -75.88 33.96
CA ASP A 69 48.84 -77.17 34.29
C ASP A 69 48.19 -77.90 35.48
N TRP A 70 47.50 -77.17 36.35
CA TRP A 70 46.74 -77.77 37.44
C TRP A 70 45.43 -78.42 36.95
N GLU A 71 44.75 -77.85 35.96
CA GLU A 71 43.51 -78.39 35.38
C GLU A 71 43.78 -79.69 34.63
N LYS A 72 44.88 -79.75 33.87
CA LYS A 72 45.32 -80.98 33.18
C LYS A 72 45.59 -82.10 34.18
N ARG A 73 46.27 -81.80 35.30
CA ARG A 73 46.51 -82.78 36.37
C ARG A 73 45.22 -83.21 37.07
N ALA A 74 44.25 -82.30 37.24
CA ALA A 74 42.96 -82.60 37.86
C ALA A 74 42.03 -83.46 36.99
N ILE A 75 42.12 -83.35 35.66
CA ILE A 75 41.36 -84.21 34.73
C ILE A 75 41.98 -85.62 34.70
N VAL A 76 43.30 -85.72 34.62
CA VAL A 76 44.01 -87.00 34.59
C VAL A 76 43.83 -87.79 35.90
N SER A 77 43.70 -87.12 37.05
CA SER A 77 43.44 -87.81 38.33
C SER A 77 42.02 -88.34 38.50
N ARG A 78 41.05 -87.87 37.69
CA ARG A 78 39.63 -88.29 37.76
C ARG A 78 39.27 -89.45 36.85
N LEU A 79 40.10 -89.76 35.85
CA LEU A 79 39.90 -90.92 35.01
C LEU A 79 40.30 -92.17 35.82
N ARG A 80 39.33 -93.06 36.08
CA ARG A 80 39.62 -94.38 36.67
C ARG A 80 40.63 -95.06 35.76
N ARG A 81 41.79 -95.44 36.32
CA ARG A 81 42.76 -96.29 35.64
C ARG A 81 42.09 -97.65 35.40
N CYS A 82 41.75 -97.96 34.15
CA CYS A 82 41.21 -99.26 33.78
C CYS A 82 42.25 -100.34 34.11
N GLU A 83 41.78 -101.42 34.74
CA GLU A 83 42.55 -102.66 34.82
C GLU A 83 42.85 -103.14 33.39
N PRO A 84 44.03 -103.76 33.14
CA PRO A 84 44.38 -104.24 31.80
C PRO A 84 43.31 -105.21 31.29
N LEU A 85 42.84 -104.95 30.07
CA LEU A 85 41.74 -105.66 29.42
C LEU A 85 42.13 -107.12 29.17
N ASN A 86 41.39 -108.06 29.74
CA ASN A 86 41.61 -109.49 29.51
C ASN A 86 41.07 -109.87 28.12
N GLU A 87 41.95 -109.90 27.12
CA GLU A 87 41.63 -109.99 25.69
C GLU A 87 40.73 -111.19 25.34
N GLU A 88 40.89 -112.33 26.02
CA GLU A 88 40.10 -113.54 25.77
C GLU A 88 38.59 -113.34 26.00
N ASN A 89 38.21 -112.68 27.09
CA ASN A 89 36.79 -112.53 27.47
C ASN A 89 36.04 -111.53 26.58
N PHE A 90 36.77 -110.57 26.00
CA PHE A 90 36.21 -109.66 25.02
C PHE A 90 35.94 -110.40 23.70
N LEU A 91 36.92 -111.17 23.22
CA LEU A 91 36.78 -111.95 21.98
C LEU A 91 35.61 -112.95 22.06
N ARG A 92 35.39 -113.58 23.22
CA ARG A 92 34.26 -114.52 23.41
C ARG A 92 32.87 -113.86 23.37
N ARG A 93 32.73 -112.63 23.90
CA ARG A 93 31.45 -111.90 23.81
C ARG A 93 31.19 -111.41 22.40
N LEU A 94 32.23 -110.95 21.71
CA LEU A 94 32.13 -110.51 20.34
C LEU A 94 31.70 -111.64 19.42
N SER A 95 32.25 -112.85 19.60
CA SER A 95 31.85 -114.02 18.81
C SER A 95 30.39 -114.41 19.02
N ASN A 96 29.88 -114.39 20.26
CA ASN A 96 28.47 -114.69 20.55
C ASN A 96 27.50 -113.65 19.94
N VAL A 97 27.84 -112.36 20.00
CA VAL A 97 27.01 -111.32 19.38
C VAL A 97 27.04 -111.45 17.86
N LYS A 98 28.20 -111.79 17.29
CA LYS A 98 28.35 -112.04 15.85
C LYS A 98 27.57 -113.28 15.39
N ALA A 99 27.50 -114.33 16.21
CA ALA A 99 26.72 -115.52 15.93
C ALA A 99 25.19 -115.29 16.05
N ARG A 100 24.75 -114.42 16.97
CA ARG A 100 23.32 -114.12 17.17
C ARG A 100 22.76 -113.17 16.10
N ASN A 101 23.52 -112.14 15.73
CA ASN A 101 23.08 -111.10 14.81
C ASN A 101 23.26 -111.55 13.35
N GLU A 102 22.57 -112.62 12.99
CA GLU A 102 22.37 -112.98 11.60
C GLU A 102 21.44 -111.95 10.93
N VAL A 103 21.59 -111.78 9.62
CA VAL A 103 20.85 -110.78 8.84
C VAL A 103 19.34 -110.97 9.00
N GLU A 104 18.88 -112.22 9.04
CA GLU A 104 17.47 -112.60 9.13
C GLU A 104 16.81 -112.17 10.46
N TYR A 105 17.56 -112.20 11.57
CA TYR A 105 17.04 -111.76 12.86
C TYR A 105 16.82 -110.24 12.90
N LEU A 106 17.75 -109.46 12.33
CA LEU A 106 17.65 -108.00 12.28
C LEU A 106 16.47 -107.53 11.41
N GLU A 107 16.20 -108.23 10.31
CA GLU A 107 15.12 -107.89 9.38
C GLU A 107 13.74 -108.15 10.01
N ASN A 108 13.59 -109.27 10.72
CA ASN A 108 12.36 -109.60 11.45
C ASN A 108 12.02 -108.57 12.55
N VAL A 109 13.01 -108.05 13.26
CA VAL A 109 12.80 -107.00 14.29
C VAL A 109 12.36 -105.69 13.64
N ARG A 110 12.94 -105.32 12.49
CA ARG A 110 12.54 -104.11 11.75
C ARG A 110 11.10 -104.18 11.27
N MET A 111 10.68 -105.30 10.70
CA MET A 111 9.32 -105.47 10.17
C MET A 111 8.25 -105.34 11.26
N ARG A 112 8.44 -105.99 12.42
CA ARG A 112 7.50 -105.85 13.55
C ARG A 112 7.41 -104.42 14.08
N GLY A 113 8.53 -103.69 14.11
CA GLY A 113 8.54 -102.29 14.51
C GLY A 113 7.73 -101.39 13.56
N ALA A 114 7.82 -101.65 12.25
CA ALA A 114 7.08 -100.90 11.24
C ALA A 114 5.56 -101.15 11.32
N GLU A 115 5.14 -102.41 11.50
CA GLU A 115 3.72 -102.78 11.61
C GLU A 115 3.01 -102.12 12.80
N LEU A 116 3.65 -102.14 13.98
CA LEU A 116 3.08 -101.51 15.17
C LEU A 116 2.91 -99.99 14.98
N LYS A 117 3.88 -99.34 14.34
CA LYS A 117 3.81 -97.91 14.06
C LYS A 117 2.69 -97.57 13.06
N ALA A 118 2.49 -98.40 12.04
CA ALA A 118 1.42 -98.23 11.07
C ALA A 118 0.03 -98.38 11.70
N ARG A 119 -0.17 -99.38 12.59
CA ARG A 119 -1.44 -99.56 13.31
C ARG A 119 -1.80 -98.36 14.18
N ALA A 120 -0.84 -97.87 14.98
CA ALA A 120 -1.05 -96.70 15.82
C ALA A 120 -1.42 -95.44 15.00
N GLN A 121 -0.83 -95.26 13.81
CA GLN A 121 -1.20 -94.13 12.94
C GLN A 121 -2.61 -94.27 12.34
N ASN A 122 -3.03 -95.48 11.99
CA ASN A 122 -4.35 -95.71 11.41
C ASN A 122 -5.47 -95.49 12.43
N GLU A 123 -5.27 -95.92 13.68
CA GLU A 123 -6.24 -95.69 14.77
C GLU A 123 -6.44 -94.18 15.03
N LEU A 124 -5.35 -93.41 15.01
CA LEU A 124 -5.39 -91.96 15.22
C LEU A 124 -6.12 -91.23 14.08
N ARG A 125 -5.95 -91.69 12.84
CA ARG A 125 -6.71 -91.16 11.69
C ARG A 125 -8.20 -91.49 11.78
N ALA A 126 -8.54 -92.73 12.13
CA ALA A 126 -9.95 -93.14 12.25
C ALA A 126 -10.69 -92.33 13.33
N ALA A 127 -10.05 -92.08 14.49
CA ALA A 127 -10.60 -91.23 15.53
C ALA A 127 -10.86 -89.79 15.04
N TYR A 128 -9.92 -89.22 14.28
CA TYR A 128 -10.07 -87.88 13.72
C TYR A 128 -11.23 -87.79 12.71
N GLU A 129 -11.35 -88.78 11.83
CA GLU A 129 -12.44 -88.83 10.84
C GLU A 129 -13.81 -89.01 11.48
N HIS A 130 -13.90 -89.81 12.55
CA HIS A 130 -15.13 -90.03 13.30
C HIS A 130 -15.69 -88.71 13.89
N GLU A 131 -14.82 -87.79 14.35
CA GLU A 131 -15.23 -86.50 14.91
C GLU A 131 -15.41 -85.37 13.87
N ARG A 132 -15.18 -85.64 12.57
CA ARG A 132 -15.30 -84.62 11.50
C ARG A 132 -16.69 -83.95 11.41
N PRO A 133 -17.83 -84.66 11.41
CA PRO A 133 -19.13 -84.01 11.20
C PRO A 133 -19.50 -83.04 12.32
N ARG A 134 -19.11 -83.35 13.58
CA ARG A 134 -19.34 -82.46 14.72
C ARG A 134 -18.58 -81.14 14.57
N ARG A 135 -17.32 -81.19 14.12
CA ARG A 135 -16.48 -79.99 13.92
C ARG A 135 -17.01 -79.11 12.79
N GLU A 136 -17.43 -79.74 11.70
CA GLU A 136 -18.03 -79.04 10.57
C GLU A 136 -19.35 -78.35 10.96
N TYR A 137 -20.19 -79.01 11.76
CA TYR A 137 -21.42 -78.42 12.29
C TYR A 137 -21.14 -77.19 13.16
N ILE A 138 -20.18 -77.29 14.10
CA ILE A 138 -19.77 -76.17 14.96
C ILE A 138 -19.27 -74.99 14.11
N PHE A 139 -18.44 -75.27 13.10
CA PHE A 139 -17.90 -74.24 12.21
C PHE A 139 -19.00 -73.53 11.42
N ARG A 140 -19.93 -74.28 10.82
CA ARG A 140 -21.06 -73.69 10.08
C ARG A 140 -21.96 -72.84 10.96
N ARG A 141 -22.25 -73.32 12.17
CA ARG A 141 -23.05 -72.54 13.13
C ARG A 141 -22.38 -71.21 13.48
N HIS A 142 -21.07 -71.24 13.73
CA HIS A 142 -20.30 -70.03 13.99
C HIS A 142 -20.31 -69.06 12.80
N LEU A 143 -20.14 -69.59 11.57
CA LEU A 143 -20.11 -68.78 10.36
C LEU A 143 -21.48 -68.13 10.07
N ASN A 144 -22.57 -68.85 10.28
CA ASN A 144 -23.92 -68.29 10.17
C ASN A 144 -24.19 -67.18 11.20
N LEU A 145 -23.85 -67.40 12.47
CA LEU A 145 -24.02 -66.38 13.51
C LEU A 145 -23.24 -65.11 13.17
N LYS A 146 -22.00 -65.26 12.68
CA LYS A 146 -21.18 -64.14 12.23
C LYS A 146 -21.84 -63.37 11.08
N ASN A 147 -22.43 -64.06 10.11
CA ASN A 147 -23.08 -63.41 8.97
C ASN A 147 -24.33 -62.64 9.40
N VAL A 148 -25.17 -63.22 10.27
CA VAL A 148 -26.37 -62.55 10.81
C VAL A 148 -25.98 -61.27 11.56
N LEU A 149 -24.96 -61.33 12.41
CA LEU A 149 -24.46 -60.15 13.12
C LEU A 149 -23.96 -59.06 12.18
N ILE A 150 -23.24 -59.43 11.11
CA ILE A 150 -22.77 -58.46 10.10
C ILE A 150 -23.96 -57.80 9.38
N GLU A 151 -25.00 -58.56 9.06
CA GLU A 151 -26.20 -58.03 8.41
C GLU A 151 -26.99 -57.08 9.31
N GLU A 152 -27.18 -57.42 10.59
CA GLU A 152 -27.83 -56.53 11.57
C GLU A 152 -27.06 -55.21 11.72
N VAL A 153 -25.73 -55.27 11.82
CA VAL A 153 -24.89 -54.07 11.90
C VAL A 153 -25.04 -53.22 10.63
N ARG A 154 -25.10 -53.84 9.45
CA ARG A 154 -25.33 -53.12 8.18
C ARG A 154 -26.69 -52.45 8.15
N GLN A 155 -27.76 -53.14 8.58
CA GLN A 155 -29.11 -52.57 8.62
C GLN A 155 -29.21 -51.40 9.59
N HIS A 156 -28.65 -51.52 10.79
CA HIS A 156 -28.61 -50.42 11.75
C HIS A 156 -27.82 -49.22 11.23
N ARG A 157 -26.69 -49.44 10.53
CA ARG A 157 -25.95 -48.36 9.88
C ARG A 157 -26.78 -47.71 8.77
N ALA A 158 -27.43 -48.48 7.92
CA ALA A 158 -28.26 -47.96 6.84
C ALA A 158 -29.43 -47.12 7.36
N ALA A 159 -30.13 -47.59 8.40
CA ALA A 159 -31.20 -46.83 9.04
C ALA A 159 -30.70 -45.49 9.61
N ARG A 160 -29.55 -45.50 10.30
CA ARG A 160 -28.93 -44.26 10.81
C ARG A 160 -28.54 -43.31 9.68
N TRP A 161 -27.92 -43.81 8.62
CA TRP A 161 -27.60 -42.98 7.45
C TRP A 161 -28.84 -42.37 6.81
N TYR A 162 -29.92 -43.14 6.69
CA TYR A 162 -31.19 -42.63 6.18
C TYR A 162 -31.76 -41.52 7.06
N THR A 163 -31.71 -41.66 8.39
CA THR A 163 -32.13 -40.59 9.32
C THR A 163 -31.29 -39.33 9.16
N ILE A 164 -29.97 -39.46 9.02
CA ILE A 164 -29.07 -38.31 8.81
C ILE A 164 -29.41 -37.58 7.52
N ILE A 165 -29.57 -38.32 6.40
CA ILE A 165 -29.87 -37.75 5.09
C ILE A 165 -31.23 -37.04 5.12
N THR A 166 -32.26 -37.69 5.66
CA THR A 166 -33.61 -37.11 5.73
C THR A 166 -33.66 -35.87 6.61
N SER A 167 -33.01 -35.88 7.78
CA SER A 167 -32.90 -34.68 8.63
C SER A 167 -32.12 -33.55 7.94
N HIS A 168 -31.04 -33.86 7.23
CA HIS A 168 -30.26 -32.84 6.51
C HIS A 168 -31.06 -32.22 5.36
N VAL A 169 -31.74 -33.04 4.54
CA VAL A 169 -32.60 -32.55 3.45
C VAL A 169 -33.75 -31.70 4.01
N PHE A 170 -34.38 -32.12 5.09
CA PHE A 170 -35.44 -31.34 5.73
C PHE A 170 -34.92 -29.98 6.24
N LEU A 171 -33.80 -29.97 6.95
CA LEU A 171 -33.19 -28.73 7.46
C LEU A 171 -32.76 -27.80 6.33
N THR A 172 -32.19 -28.32 5.24
CA THR A 172 -31.79 -27.49 4.09
C THR A 172 -32.98 -26.85 3.38
N VAL A 173 -34.10 -27.57 3.24
CA VAL A 173 -35.35 -27.00 2.68
C VAL A 173 -35.90 -25.89 3.60
N LEU A 174 -35.97 -26.13 4.92
CA LEU A 174 -36.41 -25.11 5.87
C LEU A 174 -35.52 -23.86 5.86
N ILE A 175 -34.20 -24.05 5.79
CA ILE A 175 -33.26 -22.92 5.69
C ILE A 175 -33.50 -22.13 4.41
N LYS A 176 -33.81 -22.80 3.29
CA LYS A 176 -34.11 -22.13 2.02
C LYS A 176 -35.40 -21.32 2.08
N GLU A 177 -36.50 -21.90 2.55
CA GLU A 177 -37.77 -21.17 2.70
C GLU A 177 -37.65 -19.97 3.64
N ARG A 178 -36.91 -20.13 4.75
CA ARG A 178 -36.62 -19.02 5.65
C ARG A 178 -35.84 -17.90 4.95
N ARG A 179 -34.84 -18.24 4.13
CA ARG A 179 -34.08 -17.25 3.34
C ARG A 179 -34.97 -16.50 2.35
N ASP A 180 -35.90 -17.19 1.70
CA ASP A 180 -36.85 -16.59 0.76
C ASP A 180 -37.81 -15.62 1.48
N TYR A 181 -38.30 -16.01 2.65
CA TYR A 181 -39.13 -15.13 3.49
C TYR A 181 -38.35 -13.89 3.97
N GLU A 182 -37.12 -14.08 4.47
CA GLU A 182 -36.24 -12.99 4.87
C GLU A 182 -35.92 -12.06 3.70
N ALA A 183 -35.75 -12.59 2.48
CA ALA A 183 -35.54 -11.80 1.27
C ALA A 183 -36.77 -10.96 0.93
N MET A 184 -37.96 -11.54 0.97
CA MET A 184 -39.22 -10.84 0.73
C MET A 184 -39.47 -9.72 1.75
N GLU A 185 -39.21 -9.99 3.02
CA GLU A 185 -39.34 -9.00 4.09
C GLU A 185 -38.34 -7.85 3.90
N LYS A 186 -37.08 -8.16 3.55
CA LYS A 186 -36.06 -7.15 3.20
C LYS A 186 -36.49 -6.31 2.00
N ILE A 187 -37.00 -6.92 0.93
CA ILE A 187 -37.49 -6.20 -0.26
C ILE A 187 -38.63 -5.26 0.11
N LYS A 188 -39.62 -5.75 0.88
CA LYS A 188 -40.75 -4.94 1.34
C LYS A 188 -40.28 -3.78 2.22
N PHE A 189 -39.39 -4.04 3.18
CA PHE A 189 -38.82 -3.02 4.05
C PHE A 189 -38.07 -1.94 3.26
N ARG A 190 -37.33 -2.32 2.20
CA ARG A 190 -36.57 -1.38 1.36
C ARG A 190 -37.45 -0.60 0.39
N LEU A 191 -38.43 -1.24 -0.26
CA LEU A 191 -39.23 -0.63 -1.33
C LEU A 191 -40.46 0.13 -0.84
N LEU A 192 -41.12 -0.31 0.24
CA LEU A 192 -42.35 0.33 0.74
C LEU A 192 -42.15 1.83 1.05
N PRO A 193 -41.05 2.28 1.70
CA PRO A 193 -40.79 3.70 1.92
C PRO A 193 -40.61 4.48 0.61
N ILE A 194 -39.96 3.88 -0.40
CA ILE A 194 -39.73 4.50 -1.70
C ILE A 194 -41.06 4.72 -2.43
N ILE A 195 -41.94 3.70 -2.43
CA ILE A 195 -43.27 3.79 -3.06
C ILE A 195 -44.12 4.85 -2.35
N LYS A 196 -44.16 4.84 -1.01
CA LYS A 196 -44.88 5.86 -0.22
C LYS A 196 -44.37 7.27 -0.52
N ARG A 197 -43.05 7.46 -0.58
CA ARG A 197 -42.43 8.74 -0.93
C ARG A 197 -42.79 9.17 -2.35
N ARG A 198 -42.76 8.26 -3.33
CA ARG A 198 -43.09 8.54 -4.74
C ARG A 198 -44.54 9.02 -4.88
N LEU A 199 -45.49 8.35 -4.23
CA LEU A 199 -46.90 8.76 -4.22
C LEU A 199 -47.10 10.13 -3.56
N ALA A 200 -46.41 10.39 -2.43
CA ALA A 200 -46.48 11.70 -1.77
C ALA A 200 -45.92 12.83 -2.65
N VAL A 201 -44.81 12.61 -3.35
CA VAL A 201 -44.22 13.57 -4.30
C VAL A 201 -45.16 13.81 -5.48
N GLN A 202 -45.77 12.77 -6.04
CA GLN A 202 -46.76 12.92 -7.12
C GLN A 202 -47.95 13.77 -6.69
N ARG A 203 -48.52 13.51 -5.51
CA ARG A 203 -49.62 14.33 -4.97
C ARG A 203 -49.22 15.80 -4.81
N LYS A 204 -48.03 16.08 -4.25
CA LYS A 204 -47.52 17.46 -4.12
C LYS A 204 -47.36 18.16 -5.47
N ARG A 205 -46.86 17.45 -6.50
CA ARG A 205 -46.73 17.99 -7.87
C ARG A 205 -48.09 18.31 -8.49
N MET A 206 -49.09 17.44 -8.30
CA MET A 206 -50.45 17.70 -8.79
C MET A 206 -51.05 18.94 -8.12
N LEU A 207 -50.95 19.05 -6.79
CA LEU A 207 -51.43 20.22 -6.05
C LEU A 207 -50.74 21.52 -6.49
N ALA A 208 -49.43 21.50 -6.74
CA ALA A 208 -48.70 22.66 -7.25
C ALA A 208 -49.13 23.05 -8.67
N ALA A 209 -49.41 22.06 -9.53
CA ALA A 209 -49.90 22.29 -10.89
C ALA A 209 -51.34 22.86 -10.89
N GLU A 210 -52.22 22.34 -10.04
CA GLU A 210 -53.57 22.87 -9.83
C GLU A 210 -53.52 24.32 -9.33
N LEU A 211 -52.72 24.58 -8.30
CA LEU A 211 -52.53 25.92 -7.75
C LEU A 211 -51.97 26.91 -8.78
N THR A 212 -51.09 26.44 -9.68
CA THR A 212 -50.59 27.26 -10.79
C THR A 212 -51.69 27.52 -11.82
N ARG A 213 -52.45 26.50 -12.22
CA ARG A 213 -53.56 26.62 -13.17
C ARG A 213 -54.62 27.62 -12.69
N ASP A 214 -54.95 27.57 -11.41
CA ASP A 214 -55.98 28.43 -10.82
C ASP A 214 -55.54 29.89 -10.67
N ASN A 215 -54.23 30.17 -10.76
CA ASN A 215 -53.66 31.52 -10.58
C ASN A 215 -52.86 32.01 -11.80
N LEU A 216 -53.10 31.46 -13.00
CA LEU A 216 -52.38 31.87 -14.22
C LEU A 216 -52.52 33.37 -14.51
N ASP A 217 -53.69 33.96 -14.24
CA ASP A 217 -53.95 35.39 -14.46
C ASP A 217 -53.05 36.31 -13.59
N LYS A 218 -52.53 35.78 -12.47
CA LYS A 218 -51.64 36.52 -11.55
C LYS A 218 -50.17 36.41 -11.93
N ILE A 219 -49.83 35.69 -13.00
CA ILE A 219 -48.46 35.48 -13.45
C ILE A 219 -48.25 36.25 -14.77
N PRO A 220 -47.80 37.52 -14.72
CA PRO A 220 -47.56 38.28 -15.94
C PRO A 220 -46.48 37.60 -16.79
N PHE A 221 -46.72 37.49 -18.09
CA PHE A 221 -45.79 36.90 -19.06
C PHE A 221 -44.49 37.70 -19.17
N PRO A 222 -43.31 37.07 -19.28
CA PRO A 222 -42.04 37.76 -19.33
C PRO A 222 -41.78 38.31 -20.75
N THR A 223 -42.45 39.41 -21.10
CA THR A 223 -42.22 40.14 -22.35
C THR A 223 -40.76 40.66 -22.38
N PRO A 224 -40.11 40.81 -23.56
CA PRO A 224 -38.75 41.33 -23.65
C PRO A 224 -38.51 42.64 -22.87
N SER A 225 -39.51 43.54 -22.82
CA SER A 225 -39.44 44.78 -22.03
C SER A 225 -39.36 44.55 -20.52
N ILE A 226 -39.98 43.48 -20.01
CA ILE A 226 -39.89 43.10 -18.58
C ILE A 226 -38.53 42.47 -18.32
N ILE A 227 -38.04 41.62 -19.22
CA ILE A 227 -36.74 40.94 -19.08
C ILE A 227 -35.59 41.96 -19.06
N HIS A 228 -35.60 42.96 -19.94
CA HIS A 228 -34.62 44.05 -19.93
C HIS A 228 -34.65 44.92 -18.67
N ARG A 229 -35.79 44.96 -17.95
CA ARG A 229 -35.91 45.67 -16.68
C ARG A 229 -35.56 44.80 -15.47
N MET A 230 -35.28 43.51 -15.66
CA MET A 230 -34.94 42.63 -14.55
C MET A 230 -33.63 43.06 -13.90
N GLN A 231 -33.56 42.96 -12.57
CA GLN A 231 -32.36 43.33 -11.83
C GLN A 231 -31.15 42.45 -12.20
N GLY A 232 -30.23 42.99 -13.01
CA GLY A 232 -28.94 42.39 -13.34
C GLY A 232 -28.51 42.52 -14.79
N THR A 233 -27.33 41.98 -15.10
CA THR A 233 -26.68 42.14 -16.40
C THR A 233 -26.72 40.89 -17.31
N PHE A 234 -27.34 39.79 -16.85
CA PHE A 234 -27.37 38.52 -17.57
C PHE A 234 -28.04 38.58 -18.96
N PHE A 235 -29.07 39.42 -19.11
CA PHE A 235 -29.80 39.60 -20.37
C PHE A 235 -29.32 40.80 -21.20
N ASP A 236 -28.24 41.46 -20.79
CA ASP A 236 -27.73 42.64 -21.48
C ASP A 236 -27.26 42.28 -22.89
N GLY A 237 -27.76 43.02 -23.88
CA GLY A 237 -27.43 42.80 -25.29
C GLY A 237 -28.16 41.64 -25.97
N TRP A 238 -29.10 40.97 -25.31
CA TRP A 238 -29.89 39.91 -25.94
C TRP A 238 -30.90 40.49 -26.95
N PRO A 239 -30.99 39.93 -28.17
CA PRO A 239 -32.02 40.30 -29.13
C PRO A 239 -33.43 39.99 -28.62
N ASN A 240 -34.38 40.91 -28.83
CA ASN A 240 -35.77 40.75 -28.40
C ASN A 240 -36.42 39.45 -28.91
N LYS A 241 -36.08 39.03 -30.13
CA LYS A 241 -36.56 37.76 -30.71
C LYS A 241 -36.15 36.54 -29.88
N LEU A 242 -34.91 36.51 -29.37
CA LEU A 242 -34.40 35.41 -28.56
C LEU A 242 -34.98 35.44 -27.15
N LEU A 243 -35.20 36.63 -26.58
CA LEU A 243 -35.87 36.79 -25.28
C LEU A 243 -37.33 36.34 -25.32
N GLU A 244 -38.03 36.63 -26.42
CA GLU A 244 -39.41 36.15 -26.64
C GLU A 244 -39.45 34.62 -26.78
N GLN A 245 -38.52 34.04 -27.55
CA GLN A 245 -38.37 32.58 -27.62
C GLN A 245 -38.08 31.95 -26.26
N LEU A 246 -37.24 32.59 -25.43
CA LEU A 246 -36.94 32.13 -24.08
C LEU A 246 -38.19 32.16 -23.18
N GLY A 247 -38.99 33.23 -23.27
CA GLY A 247 -40.26 33.36 -22.56
C GLY A 247 -41.26 32.26 -22.94
N HIS A 248 -41.38 31.93 -24.23
CA HIS A 248 -42.26 30.85 -24.69
C HIS A 248 -41.83 29.45 -24.25
N LYS A 249 -40.54 29.22 -24.02
CA LYS A 249 -40.03 27.95 -23.51
C LYS A 249 -40.12 27.84 -21.98
N ALA A 250 -40.45 28.93 -21.30
CA ALA A 250 -40.60 28.94 -19.85
C ALA A 250 -41.96 28.39 -19.43
N ARG A 251 -42.03 27.79 -18.24
CA ARG A 251 -43.25 27.24 -17.64
C ARG A 251 -43.70 28.12 -16.48
N PRO A 252 -44.98 28.51 -16.40
CA PRO A 252 -45.47 29.29 -15.27
C PRO A 252 -45.48 28.43 -14.00
N LEU A 253 -45.23 29.06 -12.86
CA LEU A 253 -45.27 28.49 -11.53
C LEU A 253 -45.81 29.54 -10.55
N TYR A 254 -46.86 29.19 -9.81
CA TYR A 254 -47.38 30.02 -8.73
C TYR A 254 -46.96 29.43 -7.38
N LEU A 255 -46.50 30.29 -6.48
CA LEU A 255 -46.05 29.90 -5.15
C LEU A 255 -46.70 30.80 -4.10
N LYS A 256 -47.17 30.20 -3.00
CA LYS A 256 -47.75 30.94 -1.87
C LYS A 256 -46.67 31.52 -0.96
N GLU A 257 -47.01 32.54 -0.21
CA GLU A 257 -46.18 33.05 0.89
C GLU A 257 -45.69 31.91 1.81
N GLY A 258 -44.42 31.99 2.22
CA GLY A 258 -43.75 31.03 3.09
C GLY A 258 -43.27 29.75 2.39
N SER A 259 -43.61 29.55 1.11
CA SER A 259 -43.11 28.41 0.34
C SER A 259 -41.69 28.66 -0.20
N TYR A 260 -40.94 27.58 -0.47
CA TYR A 260 -39.60 27.66 -1.04
C TYR A 260 -39.66 27.46 -2.55
N LEU A 261 -39.01 28.37 -3.29
CA LEU A 261 -38.80 28.24 -4.72
C LEU A 261 -37.69 27.24 -5.03
N MET A 262 -36.59 27.31 -4.28
CA MET A 262 -35.45 26.39 -4.40
C MET A 262 -34.73 26.26 -3.07
N HIS A 263 -33.98 25.17 -2.89
CA HIS A 263 -33.12 25.00 -1.74
C HIS A 263 -31.63 24.96 -2.10
N GLU A 264 -30.81 25.46 -1.18
CA GLU A 264 -29.36 25.31 -1.22
C GLU A 264 -28.98 23.83 -1.31
N GLY A 265 -28.08 23.51 -2.24
CA GLY A 265 -27.62 22.15 -2.55
C GLY A 265 -28.50 21.39 -3.54
N ASP A 266 -29.64 21.93 -3.97
CA ASP A 266 -30.46 21.28 -5.00
C ASP A 266 -29.68 21.22 -6.32
N VAL A 267 -29.73 20.09 -7.02
CA VAL A 267 -29.05 19.88 -8.32
C VAL A 267 -29.97 20.23 -9.50
N ASP A 268 -31.08 20.90 -9.22
CA ASP A 268 -31.99 21.40 -10.26
C ASP A 268 -31.32 22.54 -11.05
N ARG A 269 -31.47 22.52 -12.38
CA ARG A 269 -30.78 23.41 -13.32
C ARG A 269 -31.68 24.48 -13.94
N CYS A 270 -32.91 24.63 -13.48
CA CYS A 270 -33.84 25.61 -14.05
C CYS A 270 -33.46 27.04 -13.64
N MET A 271 -33.66 28.04 -14.50
CA MET A 271 -33.64 29.44 -14.10
C MET A 271 -35.06 29.93 -13.84
N TYR A 272 -35.24 30.85 -12.91
CA TYR A 272 -36.55 31.37 -12.55
C TYR A 272 -36.60 32.87 -12.80
N MET A 273 -37.53 33.31 -13.64
CA MET A 273 -37.85 34.71 -13.87
C MET A 273 -39.05 35.09 -13.01
N ILE A 274 -38.87 36.04 -12.10
CA ILE A 274 -39.87 36.47 -11.12
C ILE A 274 -40.54 37.73 -11.64
N THR A 275 -41.84 37.64 -11.91
CA THR A 275 -42.59 38.71 -12.53
C THR A 275 -43.60 39.36 -11.58
N ALA A 276 -43.98 38.67 -10.50
CA ALA A 276 -44.86 39.20 -9.44
C ALA A 276 -44.48 38.64 -8.06
N GLY A 277 -44.70 39.41 -6.99
CA GLY A 277 -44.39 39.04 -5.61
C GLY A 277 -42.94 39.31 -5.20
N THR A 278 -42.61 39.03 -3.95
CA THR A 278 -41.30 39.30 -3.32
C THR A 278 -40.69 38.01 -2.77
N ILE A 279 -39.37 37.90 -2.88
CA ILE A 279 -38.62 36.73 -2.40
C ILE A 279 -37.46 37.14 -1.50
N SER A 280 -37.07 36.25 -0.59
CA SER A 280 -35.86 36.38 0.20
C SER A 280 -34.89 35.24 -0.11
N VAL A 281 -33.63 35.59 -0.36
CA VAL A 281 -32.54 34.65 -0.57
C VAL A 281 -31.84 34.39 0.76
N ILE A 282 -31.74 33.12 1.14
CA ILE A 282 -31.24 32.65 2.44
C ILE A 282 -30.05 31.71 2.18
N MET A 283 -28.88 32.03 2.74
CA MET A 283 -27.71 31.14 2.74
C MET A 283 -27.51 30.56 4.14
N ASN A 284 -27.49 29.23 4.24
CA ASN A 284 -27.51 28.57 5.54
C ASN A 284 -26.13 28.62 6.23
N ASP A 285 -26.10 28.96 7.51
CA ASP A 285 -24.89 28.86 8.32
C ASP A 285 -24.85 27.49 9.02
N ARG A 286 -23.95 26.61 8.59
CA ARG A 286 -23.83 25.26 9.14
C ARG A 286 -23.43 25.24 10.62
N GLU A 287 -22.85 26.33 11.12
CA GLU A 287 -22.42 26.47 12.52
C GLU A 287 -23.59 26.81 13.45
N LYS A 288 -24.62 27.54 12.98
CA LYS A 288 -25.79 27.97 13.79
C LYS A 288 -26.95 26.98 13.81
N GLY A 289 -27.00 26.03 12.87
CA GLY A 289 -27.98 24.95 12.90
C GLY A 289 -28.26 24.31 11.54
N LYS A 290 -28.95 23.16 11.56
CA LYS A 290 -29.34 22.44 10.33
C LYS A 290 -30.65 22.94 9.70
N ARG A 291 -31.43 23.77 10.39
CA ARG A 291 -32.75 24.26 9.92
C ARG A 291 -32.57 25.53 9.09
N ARG A 292 -33.07 25.51 7.85
CA ARG A 292 -32.94 26.57 6.82
C ARG A 292 -33.92 27.74 7.05
N ILE A 293 -33.78 28.42 8.19
CA ILE A 293 -34.64 29.54 8.61
C ILE A 293 -33.81 30.83 8.58
N LYS A 294 -34.44 32.00 8.38
CA LYS A 294 -33.76 33.32 8.39
C LYS A 294 -32.85 33.52 9.62
N GLU A 295 -33.27 33.04 10.79
CA GLU A 295 -32.54 33.12 12.06
C GLU A 295 -31.21 32.35 12.07
N ASN A 296 -31.11 31.26 11.29
CA ASN A 296 -29.90 30.43 11.17
C ASN A 296 -29.10 30.72 9.88
N SER A 297 -29.35 31.88 9.25
CA SER A 297 -28.71 32.24 7.99
C SER A 297 -27.45 33.08 8.20
N LYS A 298 -26.45 32.85 7.35
CA LYS A 298 -25.24 33.67 7.30
C LYS A 298 -25.53 35.02 6.64
N ALA A 299 -26.46 35.04 5.68
CA ALA A 299 -26.95 36.24 5.01
C ALA A 299 -28.38 36.03 4.50
N CYS A 300 -29.17 37.12 4.55
CA CYS A 300 -30.53 37.19 4.04
C CYS A 300 -30.74 38.52 3.31
N PHE A 301 -31.18 38.48 2.05
CA PHE A 301 -31.53 39.68 1.28
C PHE A 301 -32.82 39.48 0.49
N THR A 302 -33.58 40.56 0.35
CA THR A 302 -34.90 40.56 -0.32
C THR A 302 -34.76 41.10 -1.73
N LEU A 303 -35.36 40.41 -2.70
CA LEU A 303 -35.43 40.85 -4.10
C LEU A 303 -36.86 41.18 -4.48
N SER A 304 -37.02 42.30 -5.18
CA SER A 304 -38.29 42.79 -5.71
C SER A 304 -38.39 42.50 -7.21
N PRO A 305 -39.59 42.28 -7.75
CA PRO A 305 -39.78 42.01 -9.17
C PRO A 305 -39.68 43.32 -9.98
N PRO A 306 -39.30 43.26 -11.27
CA PRO A 306 -38.88 42.09 -12.01
C PRO A 306 -37.42 41.70 -11.67
N CYS A 307 -37.16 40.43 -11.40
CA CYS A 307 -35.82 39.90 -11.18
C CYS A 307 -35.71 38.45 -11.66
N TYR A 308 -34.51 37.91 -11.74
CA TYR A 308 -34.27 36.50 -12.04
C TYR A 308 -33.34 35.88 -11.00
N VAL A 309 -33.48 34.57 -10.82
CA VAL A 309 -32.66 33.80 -9.88
C VAL A 309 -32.35 32.42 -10.46
N GLY A 310 -31.22 31.85 -10.06
CA GLY A 310 -30.84 30.50 -10.45
C GLY A 310 -30.14 30.41 -11.81
N GLU A 311 -29.70 31.56 -12.35
CA GLU A 311 -28.88 31.68 -13.55
C GLU A 311 -27.56 30.90 -13.43
N PHE A 312 -26.98 30.84 -12.24
CA PHE A 312 -25.71 30.13 -12.00
C PHE A 312 -25.83 28.63 -12.19
N ALA A 313 -26.88 28.00 -11.67
CA ALA A 313 -27.07 26.55 -11.81
C ALA A 313 -27.35 26.15 -13.27
N LEU A 314 -27.92 27.07 -14.05
CA LEU A 314 -28.18 26.92 -15.48
C LEU A 314 -26.87 26.94 -16.28
N VAL A 315 -26.00 27.93 -16.04
CA VAL A 315 -24.75 28.14 -16.79
C VAL A 315 -23.63 27.21 -16.31
N CYS A 316 -23.43 27.10 -15.00
CA CYS A 316 -22.27 26.46 -14.39
C CYS A 316 -22.50 24.96 -14.11
N LYS A 317 -23.74 24.47 -14.26
CA LYS A 317 -24.15 23.08 -13.99
C LYS A 317 -23.87 22.60 -12.56
N GLU A 318 -23.89 23.54 -11.61
CA GLU A 318 -23.60 23.35 -10.18
C GLU A 318 -24.87 23.26 -9.31
N PRO A 319 -24.77 22.69 -8.09
CA PRO A 319 -25.88 22.75 -7.12
C PRO A 319 -26.18 24.20 -6.70
N ARG A 320 -27.43 24.47 -6.30
CA ARG A 320 -27.87 25.81 -5.87
C ARG A 320 -27.04 26.32 -4.70
N SER A 321 -26.54 27.56 -4.80
CA SER A 321 -25.73 28.20 -3.76
C SER A 321 -26.55 28.77 -2.59
N ALA A 322 -27.87 28.94 -2.73
CA ALA A 322 -28.73 29.50 -1.71
C ALA A 322 -30.14 28.90 -1.77
N SER A 323 -30.89 29.03 -0.67
CA SER A 323 -32.33 28.74 -0.62
C SER A 323 -33.11 30.02 -0.89
N ILE A 324 -34.28 29.92 -1.52
CA ILE A 324 -35.14 31.08 -1.80
C ILE A 324 -36.52 30.82 -1.23
N ILE A 325 -37.01 31.72 -0.38
CA ILE A 325 -38.34 31.69 0.22
C ILE A 325 -39.21 32.82 -0.36
N CYS A 326 -40.48 32.54 -0.55
CA CYS A 326 -41.49 33.51 -0.98
C CYS A 326 -41.97 34.32 0.24
N GLU A 327 -41.79 35.64 0.23
CA GLU A 327 -42.27 36.54 1.29
C GLU A 327 -43.73 36.97 1.06
N THR A 328 -44.20 36.87 -0.18
CA THR A 328 -45.59 37.08 -0.58
C THR A 328 -45.98 35.97 -1.57
N ASP A 329 -47.19 36.01 -2.11
CA ASP A 329 -47.55 35.14 -3.23
C ASP A 329 -46.77 35.54 -4.49
N VAL A 330 -46.03 34.61 -5.08
CA VAL A 330 -45.07 34.88 -6.16
C VAL A 330 -45.50 34.20 -7.47
N GLY A 331 -45.46 34.98 -8.55
CA GLY A 331 -45.58 34.51 -9.93
C GLY A 331 -44.21 34.36 -10.58
N VAL A 332 -43.90 33.14 -11.04
CA VAL A 332 -42.57 32.77 -11.56
C VAL A 332 -42.69 32.07 -12.91
N TRP A 333 -41.71 32.29 -13.78
CA TRP A 333 -41.51 31.53 -15.00
C TRP A 333 -40.23 30.70 -14.90
N SER A 334 -40.37 29.38 -14.91
CA SER A 334 -39.27 28.42 -14.85
C SER A 334 -38.77 28.11 -16.26
N VAL A 335 -37.53 28.48 -16.54
CA VAL A 335 -36.81 28.20 -17.78
C VAL A 335 -36.02 26.90 -17.59
N PRO A 336 -36.37 25.82 -18.31
CA PRO A 336 -35.62 24.57 -18.26
C PRO A 336 -34.27 24.70 -18.98
N PRO A 337 -33.26 23.89 -18.62
CA PRO A 337 -31.93 23.94 -19.23
C PRO A 337 -31.97 23.69 -20.73
N GLU A 338 -32.80 22.77 -21.20
CA GLU A 338 -32.95 22.47 -22.63
C GLU A 338 -33.47 23.71 -23.40
N GLY A 339 -34.45 24.41 -22.81
CA GLY A 339 -35.04 25.60 -23.43
C GLY A 339 -34.05 26.76 -23.52
N PHE A 340 -33.18 26.92 -22.51
CA PHE A 340 -32.12 27.91 -22.52
C PHE A 340 -30.98 27.54 -23.48
N GLU A 341 -30.46 26.31 -23.44
CA GLU A 341 -29.33 25.88 -24.28
C GLU A 341 -29.65 26.05 -25.78
N GLU A 342 -30.88 25.74 -26.20
CA GLU A 342 -31.35 25.94 -27.58
C GLU A 342 -31.35 27.41 -28.02
N VAL A 343 -31.71 28.34 -27.12
CA VAL A 343 -31.70 29.79 -27.41
C VAL A 343 -30.27 30.33 -27.33
N ALA A 344 -29.48 29.86 -26.36
CA ALA A 344 -28.11 30.29 -26.15
C ALA A 344 -27.18 29.89 -27.31
N GLN A 345 -27.44 28.78 -28.00
CA GLN A 345 -26.70 28.39 -29.20
C GLN A 345 -26.77 29.46 -30.30
N GLN A 346 -27.91 30.16 -30.43
CA GLN A 346 -28.16 31.18 -31.44
C GLN A 346 -27.57 32.56 -31.11
N LEU A 347 -27.01 32.73 -29.90
CA LEU A 347 -26.35 33.98 -29.51
C LEU A 347 -25.01 34.16 -30.23
N SER A 348 -24.71 35.40 -30.60
CA SER A 348 -23.39 35.78 -31.11
C SER A 348 -22.30 35.57 -30.05
N GLN A 349 -21.05 35.37 -30.51
CA GLN A 349 -19.92 35.19 -29.60
C GLN A 349 -19.72 36.37 -28.64
N GLU A 350 -20.02 37.60 -29.09
CA GLU A 350 -19.94 38.82 -28.27
C GLU A 350 -20.95 38.84 -27.12
N ILE A 351 -22.17 38.34 -27.33
CA ILE A 351 -23.18 38.30 -26.26
C ILE A 351 -22.84 37.16 -25.29
N LYS A 352 -22.33 36.03 -25.79
CA LYS A 352 -21.85 34.93 -24.95
C LYS A 352 -20.70 35.37 -24.02
N SER A 353 -19.75 36.17 -24.51
CA SER A 353 -18.66 36.69 -23.67
C SER A 353 -19.18 37.70 -22.63
N LYS A 354 -20.08 38.61 -23.01
CA LYS A 354 -20.72 39.56 -22.07
C LYS A 354 -21.53 38.84 -20.99
N GLN A 355 -22.26 37.80 -21.36
CA GLN A 355 -23.02 37.00 -20.41
C GLN A 355 -22.10 36.32 -19.40
N ARG A 356 -21.00 35.74 -19.88
CA ARG A 356 -19.97 35.11 -19.04
C ARG A 356 -19.34 36.11 -18.08
N GLU A 357 -18.97 37.29 -18.58
CA GLU A 357 -18.42 38.37 -17.77
C GLU A 357 -19.42 38.85 -16.71
N ALA A 358 -20.70 39.01 -17.07
CA ALA A 358 -21.76 39.35 -16.14
C ALA A 358 -21.91 38.32 -15.01
N THR A 359 -21.84 37.02 -15.33
CA THR A 359 -21.85 35.96 -14.32
C THR A 359 -20.60 35.99 -13.43
N ASP A 360 -19.43 36.25 -14.02
CA ASP A 360 -18.15 36.30 -13.29
C ASP A 360 -18.06 37.48 -12.34
N VAL A 361 -18.51 38.66 -12.75
CA VAL A 361 -18.53 39.86 -11.89
C VAL A 361 -19.43 39.64 -10.69
N ARG A 362 -20.62 39.09 -10.91
CA ARG A 362 -21.56 38.74 -9.83
C ARG A 362 -20.98 37.69 -8.90
N ARG A 363 -20.32 36.65 -9.43
CA ARG A 363 -19.69 35.62 -8.59
C ARG A 363 -18.55 36.20 -7.77
N ARG A 364 -17.65 36.98 -8.36
CA ARG A 364 -16.52 37.61 -7.65
C ARG A 364 -17.00 38.49 -6.49
N ALA A 365 -18.04 39.30 -6.71
CA ALA A 365 -18.65 40.10 -5.66
C ALA A 365 -19.28 39.23 -4.55
N ASN A 366 -19.93 38.12 -4.93
CA ASN A 366 -20.51 37.16 -3.98
C ASN A 366 -19.43 36.40 -3.19
N LEU A 367 -18.29 36.06 -3.80
CA LEU A 367 -17.18 35.40 -3.12
C LEU A 367 -16.62 36.26 -1.99
N GLN A 368 -16.36 37.54 -2.25
CA GLN A 368 -15.86 38.47 -1.22
C GLN A 368 -16.85 38.67 -0.08
N ARG A 369 -18.15 38.80 -0.39
CA ARG A 369 -19.18 39.09 0.62
C ARG A 369 -19.61 37.87 1.41
N PHE A 370 -19.82 36.75 0.72
CA PHE A 370 -20.52 35.59 1.29
C PHE A 370 -19.60 34.39 1.53
N PHE A 371 -18.52 34.25 0.76
CA PHE A 371 -17.59 33.13 0.86
C PHE A 371 -16.12 33.58 0.97
N PRO A 372 -15.78 34.51 1.87
CA PRO A 372 -14.40 34.94 2.03
C PRO A 372 -13.51 33.77 2.44
N LEU A 373 -12.24 33.84 2.03
CA LEU A 373 -11.19 32.98 2.57
C LEU A 373 -11.22 33.04 4.10
N ARG A 374 -11.13 31.88 4.74
CA ARG A 374 -11.09 31.76 6.20
C ARG A 374 -9.67 31.50 6.68
N VAL A 375 -9.36 31.96 7.89
CA VAL A 375 -8.07 31.73 8.54
C VAL A 375 -7.82 30.24 8.73
N GLU A 376 -8.84 29.44 9.09
CA GLU A 376 -8.68 27.99 9.27
C GLU A 376 -8.29 27.29 7.97
N PHE A 377 -8.79 27.78 6.83
CA PHE A 377 -8.46 27.23 5.53
C PHE A 377 -6.99 27.49 5.17
N LEU A 378 -6.49 28.72 5.36
CA LEU A 378 -5.07 29.01 5.14
C LEU A 378 -4.17 28.21 6.10
N ARG A 379 -4.58 28.08 7.37
CA ARG A 379 -3.83 27.34 8.39
C ARG A 379 -3.78 25.83 8.12
N SER A 380 -4.66 25.29 7.28
CA SER A 380 -4.60 23.89 6.85
C SER A 380 -3.37 23.58 6.00
N PHE A 381 -2.78 24.60 5.36
CA PHE A 381 -1.57 24.43 4.57
C PHE A 381 -0.31 24.55 5.44
N PRO A 382 0.73 23.72 5.19
CA PRO A 382 1.96 23.72 5.98
C PRO A 382 2.73 25.04 5.88
N TYR A 383 2.44 25.88 4.88
CA TYR A 383 3.13 27.15 4.67
C TYR A 383 2.73 28.24 5.68
N PHE A 384 1.49 28.20 6.19
CA PHE A 384 0.91 29.30 6.97
C PHE A 384 0.82 29.04 8.48
N VAL A 385 1.36 27.90 8.95
CA VAL A 385 1.22 27.44 10.34
C VAL A 385 1.75 28.46 11.36
N GLN A 386 2.87 29.12 11.05
CA GLN A 386 3.56 30.03 11.96
C GLN A 386 3.06 31.48 11.93
N PHE A 387 2.16 31.84 10.99
CA PHE A 387 1.61 33.19 10.95
C PHE A 387 0.57 33.42 12.05
N SER A 388 0.54 34.64 12.57
CA SER A 388 -0.52 35.08 13.47
C SER A 388 -1.86 35.18 12.73
N ASN A 389 -2.97 35.15 13.48
CA ASN A 389 -4.30 35.34 12.87
C ASN A 389 -4.45 36.72 12.23
N ALA A 390 -3.86 37.77 12.82
CA ALA A 390 -3.88 39.12 12.26
C ALA A 390 -3.14 39.20 10.92
N ALA A 391 -1.98 38.55 10.81
CA ALA A 391 -1.25 38.46 9.55
C ALA A 391 -2.06 37.69 8.48
N LEU A 392 -2.70 36.57 8.86
CA LEU A 392 -3.55 35.80 7.94
C LEU A 392 -4.78 36.59 7.48
N GLU A 393 -5.42 37.34 8.37
CA GLU A 393 -6.52 38.25 8.00
C GLU A 393 -6.08 39.34 7.01
N ASN A 394 -4.86 39.87 7.17
CA ASN A 394 -4.28 40.83 6.23
C ASN A 394 -3.93 40.19 4.87
N ILE A 395 -3.50 38.93 4.86
CA ILE A 395 -3.30 38.16 3.61
C ILE A 395 -4.66 37.95 2.91
N ILE A 396 -5.71 37.62 3.67
CA ILE A 396 -7.06 37.40 3.16
C ILE A 396 -7.65 38.69 2.57
N SER A 397 -7.44 39.84 3.22
CA SER A 397 -7.96 41.12 2.73
C SER A 397 -7.35 41.55 1.39
N LYS A 398 -6.12 41.09 1.10
CA LYS A 398 -5.40 41.34 -0.16
C LYS A 398 -5.59 40.25 -1.21
N ALA A 399 -6.34 39.20 -0.93
CA ALA A 399 -6.59 38.11 -1.87
C ALA A 399 -7.65 38.50 -2.92
N GLU A 400 -7.38 38.18 -4.18
CA GLU A 400 -8.27 38.47 -5.31
C GLU A 400 -9.10 37.23 -5.68
N PRO A 401 -10.43 37.33 -5.81
CA PRO A 401 -11.27 36.23 -6.27
C PRO A 401 -11.17 36.07 -7.79
N ILE A 402 -10.90 34.84 -8.23
CA ILE A 402 -10.89 34.38 -9.61
C ILE A 402 -11.96 33.31 -9.78
N VAL A 403 -12.68 33.40 -10.89
CA VAL A 403 -13.75 32.48 -11.24
C VAL A 403 -13.39 31.85 -12.58
N LEU A 404 -13.36 30.53 -12.63
CA LEU A 404 -13.11 29.78 -13.85
C LEU A 404 -14.32 28.90 -14.17
N HIS A 405 -14.72 28.84 -15.44
CA HIS A 405 -15.72 27.88 -15.91
C HIS A 405 -15.04 26.63 -16.47
N ASN A 406 -15.82 25.63 -16.87
CA ASN A 406 -15.29 24.41 -17.48
C ASN A 406 -14.40 24.71 -18.69
N ASN A 407 -13.21 24.10 -18.71
CA ASN A 407 -12.15 24.22 -19.70
C ASN A 407 -11.45 25.58 -19.77
N ASP A 408 -11.58 26.43 -18.75
CA ASP A 408 -10.77 27.64 -18.65
C ASP A 408 -9.36 27.33 -18.13
N HIS A 409 -8.39 28.08 -18.63
CA HIS A 409 -7.03 28.01 -18.17
C HIS A 409 -6.85 28.93 -16.95
N LEU A 410 -6.35 28.38 -15.84
CA LEU A 410 -5.89 29.19 -14.71
C LEU A 410 -4.57 29.89 -15.07
N PHE A 411 -3.63 29.10 -15.60
CA PHE A 411 -2.40 29.57 -16.23
C PHE A 411 -1.91 28.53 -17.23
N SER A 412 -1.15 28.98 -18.22
CA SER A 412 -0.57 28.15 -19.26
C SER A 412 0.87 27.77 -18.96
N LYS A 413 1.33 26.66 -19.54
CA LYS A 413 2.75 26.29 -19.53
C LYS A 413 3.57 27.45 -20.08
N SER A 414 4.71 27.70 -19.45
CA SER A 414 5.66 28.76 -19.76
C SER A 414 5.22 30.20 -19.45
N GLU A 415 4.02 30.38 -18.87
CA GLU A 415 3.57 31.66 -18.34
C GLU A 415 4.39 32.06 -17.11
N LEU A 416 4.62 33.36 -16.95
CA LEU A 416 5.33 33.91 -15.81
C LEU A 416 4.33 34.61 -14.88
N ASP A 417 3.76 33.86 -13.95
CA ASP A 417 2.92 34.42 -12.88
C ASP A 417 3.43 33.97 -11.50
N PRO A 418 4.05 34.88 -10.73
CA PRO A 418 4.52 34.61 -9.39
C PRO A 418 3.41 34.76 -8.34
N SER A 419 2.25 34.18 -8.59
CA SER A 419 1.11 34.20 -7.68
C SER A 419 0.83 32.82 -7.09
N ALA A 420 0.33 32.82 -5.86
CA ALA A 420 -0.22 31.64 -5.23
C ALA A 420 -1.74 31.58 -5.47
N TYR A 421 -2.25 30.40 -5.80
CA TYR A 421 -3.66 30.16 -6.04
C TYR A 421 -4.19 29.13 -5.06
N PHE A 422 -5.36 29.42 -4.50
CA PHE A 422 -6.05 28.59 -3.53
C PHE A 422 -7.39 28.18 -4.10
N ILE A 423 -7.57 26.89 -4.35
CA ILE A 423 -8.82 26.37 -4.90
C ILE A 423 -9.77 26.12 -3.74
N GLN A 424 -10.74 27.00 -3.56
CA GLN A 424 -11.73 26.89 -2.49
C GLN A 424 -12.84 25.91 -2.87
N ASP A 425 -13.35 26.04 -4.10
CA ASP A 425 -14.37 25.14 -4.64
C ASP A 425 -14.07 24.80 -6.10
N GLY A 426 -14.61 23.67 -6.55
CA GLY A 426 -14.35 23.11 -7.88
C GLY A 426 -13.19 22.13 -7.96
N VAL A 427 -12.95 21.63 -9.17
CA VAL A 427 -11.86 20.69 -9.51
C VAL A 427 -11.18 21.16 -10.78
N ALA A 428 -9.86 21.28 -10.72
CA ALA A 428 -9.01 21.57 -11.86
C ALA A 428 -8.14 20.36 -12.22
N VAL A 429 -7.64 20.33 -13.44
CA VAL A 429 -6.71 19.33 -13.97
C VAL A 429 -5.40 20.03 -14.28
N LEU A 430 -4.32 19.50 -13.72
CA LEU A 430 -2.95 19.88 -14.04
C LEU A 430 -2.43 18.98 -15.16
N LEU A 431 -2.04 19.60 -16.26
CA LEU A 431 -1.44 18.99 -17.44
C LEU A 431 0.08 19.18 -17.39
N GLU A 432 0.79 18.08 -17.20
CA GLU A 432 2.25 18.04 -17.23
C GLU A 432 2.79 18.04 -18.67
N ALA A 433 4.06 18.41 -18.83
CA ALA A 433 4.72 18.41 -20.15
C ALA A 433 4.76 17.01 -20.80
N ASN A 434 4.68 15.95 -20.00
CA ASN A 434 4.73 14.55 -20.43
C ASN A 434 3.37 14.05 -20.95
N GLY A 435 2.33 14.89 -20.91
CA GLY A 435 0.95 14.52 -21.25
C GLY A 435 0.16 13.92 -20.09
N ASN A 436 0.79 13.72 -18.93
CA ASN A 436 0.13 13.24 -17.72
C ASN A 436 -0.86 14.28 -17.19
N GLN A 437 -2.03 13.79 -16.75
CA GLN A 437 -3.09 14.60 -16.14
C GLN A 437 -3.22 14.25 -14.66
N ARG A 438 -3.13 15.27 -13.80
CA ARG A 438 -3.33 15.14 -12.36
C ARG A 438 -4.50 16.01 -11.91
N LEU A 439 -5.41 15.43 -11.14
CA LEU A 439 -6.52 16.18 -10.55
C LEU A 439 -6.03 17.06 -9.40
N VAL A 440 -6.48 18.31 -9.39
CA VAL A 440 -6.27 19.30 -8.34
C VAL A 440 -7.62 19.55 -7.66
N PRO A 441 -7.90 18.87 -6.53
CA PRO A 441 -9.18 18.97 -5.85
C PRO A 441 -9.31 20.27 -5.05
N ARG A 442 -10.53 20.56 -4.57
CA ARG A 442 -10.78 21.61 -3.58
C ARG A 442 -9.85 21.48 -2.37
N GLY A 443 -9.42 22.62 -1.82
CA GLY A 443 -8.46 22.67 -0.73
C GLY A 443 -7.00 22.50 -1.15
N SER A 444 -6.69 22.55 -2.45
CA SER A 444 -5.31 22.54 -2.94
C SER A 444 -4.76 23.97 -3.06
N CYS A 445 -3.44 24.09 -2.89
CA CYS A 445 -2.69 25.33 -3.13
C CYS A 445 -1.66 25.09 -4.24
N VAL A 446 -1.58 26.02 -5.19
CA VAL A 446 -0.67 25.94 -6.35
C VAL A 446 0.11 27.24 -6.49
N GLY A 447 1.37 27.18 -6.94
CA GLY A 447 2.18 28.37 -7.24
C GLY A 447 2.78 29.06 -6.02
N ILE A 448 2.68 28.44 -4.84
CA ILE A 448 3.20 29.00 -3.58
C ILE A 448 4.72 29.13 -3.58
N PHE A 449 5.44 28.27 -4.33
CA PHE A 449 6.89 28.31 -4.38
C PHE A 449 7.40 29.59 -5.05
N GLU A 450 6.91 29.92 -6.25
CA GLU A 450 7.31 31.11 -7.01
C GLU A 450 6.85 32.40 -6.34
N CYS A 451 5.73 32.33 -5.62
CA CYS A 451 5.19 33.42 -4.82
C CYS A 451 6.05 33.68 -3.56
N ALA A 452 6.20 32.69 -2.67
CA ALA A 452 6.90 32.87 -1.39
C ALA A 452 8.42 32.98 -1.52
N CYS A 453 9.04 32.24 -2.44
CA CYS A 453 10.50 32.21 -2.61
C CYS A 453 11.05 33.28 -3.56
N SER A 454 10.19 34.16 -4.09
CA SER A 454 10.57 35.26 -4.98
C SER A 454 11.26 34.82 -6.28
N VAL A 455 10.96 33.60 -6.75
CA VAL A 455 11.62 33.02 -7.93
C VAL A 455 10.82 33.36 -9.19
N ASN A 456 11.49 33.92 -10.20
CA ASN A 456 10.90 34.19 -11.51
C ASN A 456 11.04 32.97 -12.44
N GLU A 457 10.44 31.85 -12.04
CA GLU A 457 10.37 30.65 -12.86
C GLU A 457 9.11 30.67 -13.73
N ARG A 458 9.20 30.15 -14.94
CA ARG A 458 8.02 29.95 -15.80
C ARG A 458 7.26 28.69 -15.35
N LYS A 459 5.93 28.70 -15.45
CA LYS A 459 5.10 27.56 -15.06
C LYS A 459 5.46 26.31 -15.86
N LYS A 460 5.76 25.21 -15.17
CA LYS A 460 6.12 23.91 -15.78
C LYS A 460 4.91 23.18 -16.40
N CYS A 461 3.71 23.44 -15.88
CA CYS A 461 2.46 22.79 -16.23
C CYS A 461 1.38 23.79 -16.63
N THR A 462 0.34 23.30 -17.27
CA THR A 462 -0.90 24.06 -17.55
C THR A 462 -1.98 23.59 -16.59
N ILE A 463 -2.77 24.49 -16.03
CA ILE A 463 -3.92 24.11 -15.20
C ILE A 463 -5.19 24.54 -15.89
N ILE A 464 -6.10 23.59 -16.07
CA ILE A 464 -7.39 23.78 -16.73
C ILE A 464 -8.50 23.39 -15.73
N SER A 465 -9.51 24.21 -15.56
CA SER A 465 -10.69 23.88 -14.76
C SER A 465 -11.51 22.80 -15.46
N GLN A 466 -11.89 21.74 -14.74
CA GLN A 466 -12.79 20.72 -15.27
C GLN A 466 -14.26 21.13 -15.07
N ASN A 467 -14.52 21.70 -13.90
CA ASN A 467 -15.81 22.25 -13.50
C ASN A 467 -15.66 23.76 -13.23
N TYR A 468 -16.75 24.40 -12.84
CA TYR A 468 -16.67 25.75 -12.31
C TYR A 468 -15.82 25.74 -11.02
N CYS A 469 -14.89 26.68 -10.92
CA CYS A 469 -13.92 26.75 -9.83
C CYS A 469 -13.88 28.15 -9.24
N ASP A 470 -14.02 28.22 -7.92
CA ASP A 470 -13.80 29.42 -7.13
C ASP A 470 -12.36 29.39 -6.58
N ILE A 471 -11.54 30.32 -7.04
CA ILE A 471 -10.11 30.37 -6.77
C ILE A 471 -9.77 31.72 -6.14
N TRP A 472 -8.88 31.72 -5.16
CA TRP A 472 -8.30 32.94 -4.62
C TRP A 472 -6.85 33.06 -5.03
N ARG A 473 -6.49 34.22 -5.59
CA ARG A 473 -5.13 34.56 -5.97
C ARG A 473 -4.51 35.48 -4.93
N ILE A 474 -3.28 35.19 -4.56
CA ILE A 474 -2.46 36.04 -3.72
C ILE A 474 -1.18 36.35 -4.49
N SER A 475 -0.95 37.64 -4.75
CA SER A 475 0.25 38.10 -5.43
C SER A 475 1.47 37.99 -4.52
N ARG A 476 2.65 37.87 -5.14
CA ARG A 476 3.93 37.91 -4.42
C ARG A 476 4.05 39.15 -3.54
N GLU A 477 3.69 40.32 -4.08
CA GLU A 477 3.79 41.60 -3.38
C GLU A 477 2.92 41.61 -2.12
N ALA A 478 1.69 41.10 -2.21
CA ALA A 478 0.78 41.00 -1.07
C ALA A 478 1.34 40.07 0.02
N LEU A 479 1.87 38.89 -0.36
CA LEU A 479 2.45 37.94 0.58
C LEU A 479 3.74 38.48 1.22
N MET A 480 4.59 39.15 0.43
CA MET A 480 5.81 39.78 0.92
C MET A 480 5.52 40.90 1.91
N ASP A 481 4.60 41.80 1.59
CA ASP A 481 4.25 42.93 2.46
C ASP A 481 3.80 42.45 3.84
N VAL A 482 2.96 41.41 3.89
CA VAL A 482 2.59 40.79 5.18
C VAL A 482 3.78 40.04 5.81
N GLY A 483 4.56 39.33 5.01
CA GLY A 483 5.76 38.62 5.47
C GLY A 483 6.81 39.52 6.10
N MET A 484 6.91 40.79 5.67
CA MET A 484 7.80 41.79 6.26
C MET A 484 7.37 42.21 7.66
N SER A 485 6.07 42.13 7.98
CA SER A 485 5.59 42.35 9.35
C SER A 485 5.93 41.19 10.30
N GLU A 486 5.99 39.95 9.79
CA GLU A 486 6.32 38.74 10.56
C GLU A 486 7.42 37.90 9.87
N PRO A 487 8.70 38.33 9.95
CA PRO A 487 9.77 37.72 9.16
C PRO A 487 10.05 36.26 9.53
N ALA A 488 9.91 35.88 10.80
CA ALA A 488 10.11 34.49 11.23
C ALA A 488 9.07 33.53 10.60
N ALA A 489 7.80 33.93 10.57
CA ALA A 489 6.73 33.15 9.94
C ALA A 489 6.92 33.08 8.42
N PHE A 490 7.35 34.18 7.80
CA PHE A 490 7.64 34.22 6.37
C PHE A 490 8.83 33.33 5.98
N LEU A 491 9.91 33.31 6.78
CA LEU A 491 11.04 32.39 6.58
C LEU A 491 10.62 30.93 6.69
N TYR A 492 9.73 30.61 7.63
CA TYR A 492 9.15 29.27 7.75
C TYR A 492 8.33 28.89 6.50
N CYS A 493 7.45 29.79 6.04
CA CYS A 493 6.68 29.63 4.81
C CYS A 493 7.58 29.37 3.60
N ARG A 494 8.66 30.15 3.44
CA ARG A 494 9.68 29.94 2.41
C ARG A 494 10.33 28.56 2.53
N GLY A 495 10.72 28.15 3.74
CA GLY A 495 11.28 26.82 4.00
C GLY A 495 10.34 25.67 3.61
N ALA A 496 9.05 25.79 3.98
CA ALA A 496 8.02 24.81 3.64
C ALA A 496 7.72 24.76 2.14
N ALA A 497 7.72 25.92 1.46
CA ALA A 497 7.54 25.98 0.01
C ALA A 497 8.74 25.35 -0.72
N LYS A 498 9.97 25.60 -0.26
CA LYS A 498 11.20 24.96 -0.78
C LYS A 498 11.17 23.44 -0.61
N SER A 499 10.76 22.95 0.57
CA SER A 499 10.71 21.50 0.82
C SER A 499 9.65 20.81 -0.03
N HIS A 500 8.48 21.42 -0.22
CA HIS A 500 7.45 20.90 -1.13
C HIS A 500 7.97 20.83 -2.57
N ARG A 501 8.61 21.90 -3.06
CA ARG A 501 9.21 21.91 -4.39
C ARG A 501 10.34 20.88 -4.55
N ALA A 502 11.12 20.64 -3.50
CA ALA A 502 12.17 19.63 -3.52
C ALA A 502 11.62 18.20 -3.68
N MET A 503 10.38 17.92 -3.27
CA MET A 503 9.74 16.61 -3.50
C MET A 503 9.37 16.38 -4.97
N GLU A 504 9.21 17.43 -5.76
CA GLU A 504 8.94 17.35 -7.20
C GLU A 504 10.21 17.08 -8.02
N VAL A 505 11.39 17.24 -7.42
CA VAL A 505 12.67 16.94 -8.07
C VAL A 505 12.82 15.43 -8.17
N GLU A 506 12.69 14.90 -9.39
CA GLU A 506 12.86 13.48 -9.65
C GLU A 506 14.30 13.03 -9.32
N LYS A 507 14.42 11.99 -8.50
CA LYS A 507 15.70 11.37 -8.18
C LYS A 507 15.96 10.20 -9.12
N PRO A 508 16.97 10.28 -10.02
CA PRO A 508 17.36 9.14 -10.84
C PRO A 508 17.59 7.87 -10.01
N CYS A 509 17.08 6.73 -10.46
CA CYS A 509 17.34 5.44 -9.80
C CYS A 509 18.81 5.03 -9.91
N ALA A 510 19.48 5.43 -11.00
CA ALA A 510 20.90 5.20 -11.21
C ALA A 510 21.73 6.32 -10.56
N VAL A 511 22.95 5.97 -10.16
CA VAL A 511 23.93 6.95 -9.67
C VAL A 511 24.26 7.96 -10.80
N PRO A 512 24.10 9.27 -10.56
CA PRO A 512 24.42 10.31 -11.54
C PRO A 512 25.86 10.22 -12.03
N ARG A 513 26.11 10.71 -13.24
CA ARG A 513 27.49 10.76 -13.78
C ARG A 513 28.39 11.63 -12.92
N SER A 514 27.83 12.71 -12.37
CA SER A 514 28.51 13.60 -11.43
C SER A 514 29.06 12.86 -10.21
N LEU A 515 28.33 11.89 -9.66
CA LEU A 515 28.78 11.09 -8.51
C LEU A 515 29.74 9.98 -8.92
N SER A 516 29.46 9.29 -10.04
CA SER A 516 30.25 8.13 -10.46
C SER A 516 31.63 8.47 -11.04
N LYS A 517 31.80 9.67 -11.61
CA LYS A 517 33.04 10.12 -12.27
C LYS A 517 33.82 11.15 -11.45
N ASP A 518 33.35 11.51 -10.26
CA ASP A 518 34.09 12.44 -9.41
C ASP A 518 35.42 11.81 -8.96
N PRO A 519 36.58 12.40 -9.28
CA PRO A 519 37.90 11.88 -8.94
C PRO A 519 38.10 11.59 -7.45
N PHE A 520 37.61 12.46 -6.56
CA PHE A 520 37.78 12.27 -5.11
C PHE A 520 36.91 11.11 -4.62
N ILE A 521 35.64 11.08 -5.02
CA ILE A 521 34.73 9.99 -4.65
C ILE A 521 35.17 8.66 -5.25
N GLN A 522 35.59 8.61 -6.51
CA GLN A 522 36.07 7.39 -7.15
C GLN A 522 37.34 6.85 -6.48
N PHE A 523 38.19 7.73 -5.96
CA PHE A 523 39.40 7.36 -5.22
C PHE A 523 39.09 6.77 -3.83
N CYS A 524 38.02 7.25 -3.17
CA CYS A 524 37.65 6.88 -1.81
C CYS A 524 36.61 5.76 -1.70
N LEU A 525 35.61 5.71 -2.59
CA LEU A 525 34.40 4.90 -2.42
C LEU A 525 34.25 3.81 -3.49
N THR A 526 33.82 2.62 -3.06
CA THR A 526 33.44 1.55 -3.99
C THR A 526 32.12 1.88 -4.68
N ARG A 527 31.83 1.24 -5.83
CA ARG A 527 30.55 1.40 -6.55
C ARG A 527 29.33 1.11 -5.67
N GLN A 528 29.41 0.14 -4.76
CA GLN A 528 28.32 -0.17 -3.82
C GLN A 528 28.11 0.96 -2.80
N LEU A 529 29.20 1.55 -2.29
CA LEU A 529 29.10 2.69 -1.38
C LEU A 529 28.59 3.95 -2.07
N MET A 530 28.97 4.18 -3.33
CA MET A 530 28.40 5.27 -4.14
C MET A 530 26.89 5.11 -4.34
N MET A 531 26.40 3.88 -4.59
CA MET A 531 24.96 3.61 -4.66
C MET A 531 24.27 3.89 -3.33
N ARG A 532 24.83 3.43 -2.20
CA ARG A 532 24.26 3.73 -0.86
C ARG A 532 24.26 5.23 -0.54
N MET A 533 25.34 5.94 -0.86
CA MET A 533 25.44 7.39 -0.72
C MET A 533 24.31 8.08 -1.50
N TRP A 534 24.10 7.63 -2.74
CA TRP A 534 23.02 8.14 -3.57
C TRP A 534 21.65 7.80 -3.00
N GLU A 535 21.40 6.57 -2.54
CA GLU A 535 20.14 6.16 -1.92
C GLU A 535 19.78 7.04 -0.72
N MET A 536 20.75 7.39 0.14
CA MET A 536 20.55 8.25 1.30
C MET A 536 20.39 9.74 0.98
N SER A 537 20.61 10.15 -0.28
CA SER A 537 20.54 11.56 -0.64
C SER A 537 19.12 12.11 -0.64
N VAL A 538 18.93 13.32 -0.10
CA VAL A 538 17.64 14.02 -0.02
C VAL A 538 17.67 15.21 -0.98
N PRO A 539 16.68 15.37 -1.88
CA PRO A 539 16.62 16.53 -2.76
C PRO A 539 16.38 17.80 -1.95
N THR A 540 17.07 18.86 -2.32
CA THR A 540 16.97 20.19 -1.71
C THR A 540 17.19 21.26 -2.76
N ILE A 541 16.64 22.44 -2.49
CA ILE A 541 16.69 23.56 -3.41
C ILE A 541 17.32 24.73 -2.65
N PHE A 542 18.27 25.41 -3.28
CA PHE A 542 18.80 26.66 -2.79
C PHE A 542 18.34 27.82 -3.66
N LEU A 543 18.03 28.92 -3.00
CA LEU A 543 17.61 30.18 -3.64
C LEU A 543 18.84 31.05 -3.93
N ASN A 544 18.63 32.16 -4.64
CA ASN A 544 19.70 33.10 -4.91
C ASN A 544 20.37 33.60 -3.61
N ASP A 545 21.69 33.73 -3.64
CA ASP A 545 22.55 34.20 -2.55
C ASP A 545 22.59 33.30 -1.30
N GLU A 546 21.92 32.14 -1.33
CA GLU A 546 22.04 31.17 -0.24
C GLU A 546 23.40 30.48 -0.27
N LYS A 547 24.06 30.42 0.89
CA LYS A 547 25.32 29.71 1.06
C LYS A 547 25.06 28.22 1.22
N LEU A 548 25.48 27.42 0.25
CA LEU A 548 25.43 25.96 0.31
C LEU A 548 26.41 25.45 1.39
N VAL A 549 27.62 26.00 1.34
CA VAL A 549 28.75 25.64 2.19
C VAL A 549 29.51 26.92 2.55
N ILE A 550 30.01 27.00 3.79
CA ILE A 550 30.77 28.14 4.29
C ILE A 550 32.15 27.66 4.73
N GLN A 551 33.21 28.36 4.30
CA GLN A 551 34.57 28.09 4.71
C GLN A 551 34.70 28.14 6.24
N GLY A 552 35.37 27.14 6.83
CA GLY A 552 35.55 27.03 8.27
C GLY A 552 34.31 26.48 9.00
N GLN A 553 33.17 26.26 8.34
CA GLN A 553 32.06 25.53 8.93
C GLN A 553 32.39 24.04 9.05
N LYS A 554 31.93 23.40 10.12
CA LYS A 554 32.10 21.95 10.32
C LYS A 554 31.50 21.17 9.16
N PHE A 555 32.28 20.23 8.61
CA PHE A 555 31.84 19.33 7.55
C PHE A 555 30.82 18.34 8.11
N GLN A 556 29.56 18.50 7.72
CA GLN A 556 28.43 17.68 8.20
C GLN A 556 27.64 17.03 7.07
N ARG A 557 27.68 17.60 5.86
CA ARG A 557 26.87 17.12 4.73
C ARG A 557 27.65 17.17 3.42
N PHE A 558 27.44 16.18 2.57
CA PHE A 558 27.78 16.29 1.16
C PHE A 558 26.67 17.05 0.45
N VAL A 559 27.05 17.94 -0.48
CA VAL A 559 26.11 18.63 -1.36
C VAL A 559 26.43 18.23 -2.80
N ILE A 560 25.58 17.41 -3.40
CA ILE A 560 25.73 16.98 -4.79
C ILE A 560 24.90 17.93 -5.65
N ILE A 561 25.57 18.82 -6.39
CA ILE A 561 24.88 19.77 -7.26
C ILE A 561 24.31 19.01 -8.47
N HIS A 562 23.00 19.13 -8.69
CA HIS A 562 22.30 18.50 -9.81
C HIS A 562 22.12 19.48 -10.97
N SER A 563 21.63 20.69 -10.68
CA SER A 563 21.39 21.73 -11.67
C SER A 563 21.52 23.12 -11.05
N GLY A 564 21.92 24.11 -11.86
CA GLY A 564 21.96 25.52 -11.50
C GLY A 564 23.36 26.14 -11.54
N VAL A 565 23.47 27.39 -11.10
CA VAL A 565 24.72 28.16 -11.12
C VAL A 565 25.17 28.43 -9.70
N CYS A 566 26.44 28.16 -9.41
CA CYS A 566 27.05 28.40 -8.10
C CYS A 566 28.31 29.24 -8.27
N GLU A 567 28.61 30.05 -7.25
CA GLU A 567 29.85 30.79 -7.13
C GLU A 567 30.67 30.22 -5.98
N THR A 568 31.86 29.74 -6.30
CA THR A 568 32.80 29.19 -5.34
C THR A 568 33.85 30.23 -5.04
N THR A 569 34.00 30.62 -3.78
CA THR A 569 35.05 31.53 -3.33
C THR A 569 36.11 30.73 -2.57
N ILE A 570 37.35 30.85 -3.04
CA ILE A 570 38.53 30.14 -2.52
C ILE A 570 39.50 31.20 -2.01
N SER A 571 39.89 31.10 -0.74
CA SER A 571 40.94 31.95 -0.17
C SER A 571 42.31 31.44 -0.62
N THR A 572 43.11 32.26 -1.29
CA THR A 572 44.52 31.95 -1.58
C THR A 572 45.41 32.27 -0.38
N GLU A 573 46.60 31.68 -0.33
CA GLU A 573 47.57 31.86 0.78
C GLU A 573 48.03 33.32 0.97
N GLU A 574 47.80 34.20 -0.01
CA GLU A 574 48.13 35.63 0.03
C GLU A 574 46.98 36.51 0.58
N GLY A 575 45.88 35.91 1.02
CA GLY A 575 44.71 36.65 1.54
C GLY A 575 43.80 37.23 0.46
N GLU A 576 44.06 36.95 -0.82
CA GLU A 576 43.18 37.27 -1.93
C GLU A 576 42.07 36.21 -2.09
N TYR A 577 40.87 36.64 -2.46
CA TYR A 577 39.75 35.74 -2.72
C TYR A 577 39.57 35.55 -4.22
N ALA A 578 39.75 34.31 -4.70
CA ALA A 578 39.40 33.94 -6.06
C ALA A 578 37.95 33.48 -6.12
N THR A 579 37.14 34.06 -6.99
CA THR A 579 35.73 33.66 -7.21
C THR A 579 35.58 32.99 -8.56
N VAL A 580 34.99 31.80 -8.58
CA VAL A 580 34.78 31.00 -9.79
C VAL A 580 33.30 30.68 -9.92
N ARG A 581 32.71 30.98 -11.09
CA ARG A 581 31.31 30.67 -11.38
C ARG A 581 31.21 29.36 -12.14
N ILE A 582 30.43 28.44 -11.59
CA ILE A 582 30.22 27.09 -12.11
C ILE A 582 28.77 26.98 -12.55
N THR A 583 28.57 26.69 -13.83
CA THR A 583 27.23 26.41 -14.38
C THR A 583 27.08 24.91 -14.55
N VAL A 584 26.20 24.30 -13.76
CA VAL A 584 25.89 22.86 -13.83
C VAL A 584 24.58 22.68 -14.58
N SER A 585 24.67 22.12 -15.78
CA SER A 585 23.50 21.66 -16.53
C SER A 585 23.23 20.20 -16.15
N GLY A 586 21.98 19.85 -15.87
CA GLY A 586 21.59 18.50 -15.48
C GLY A 586 22.06 17.43 -16.49
N ASP A 587 22.15 16.18 -16.04
CA ASP A 587 22.78 15.03 -16.73
C ASP A 587 22.25 14.71 -18.17
N ALA A 588 21.23 15.41 -18.65
CA ALA A 588 20.61 15.25 -19.97
C ALA A 588 21.18 16.16 -21.09
N SER A 589 22.06 17.12 -20.78
CA SER A 589 22.60 18.07 -21.77
C SER A 589 23.91 17.55 -22.38
N PRO A 590 24.04 17.43 -23.72
CA PRO A 590 25.27 16.96 -24.38
C PRO A 590 26.41 18.01 -24.39
N GLY A 591 26.16 19.23 -23.92
CA GLY A 591 27.18 20.25 -23.70
C GLY A 591 27.86 20.03 -22.34
N GLY A 592 29.19 19.90 -22.33
CA GLY A 592 29.97 19.84 -21.09
C GLY A 592 29.80 21.10 -20.22
N ASP A 593 30.21 21.00 -18.97
CA ASP A 593 30.11 22.09 -18.00
C ASP A 593 30.88 23.34 -18.45
N VAL A 594 30.25 24.50 -18.29
CA VAL A 594 30.89 25.79 -18.56
C VAL A 594 31.36 26.38 -17.24
N VAL A 595 32.68 26.35 -17.03
CA VAL A 595 33.34 27.06 -15.94
C VAL A 595 33.78 28.42 -16.50
N SER A 596 33.18 29.51 -15.99
CA SER A 596 33.54 30.86 -16.40
C SER A 596 34.23 31.58 -15.25
N PRO A 597 35.47 32.08 -15.43
CA PRO A 597 36.08 32.99 -14.47
C PRO A 597 35.23 34.26 -14.35
N TYR A 598 35.00 34.73 -13.13
CA TYR A 598 34.45 36.06 -12.86
C TYR A 598 35.63 37.02 -12.64
N GLU A 599 35.57 38.22 -13.23
CA GLU A 599 36.71 39.15 -13.33
C GLU A 599 37.17 39.70 -11.97
N SER A 600 38.29 39.17 -11.48
CA SER A 600 39.29 39.91 -10.68
C SER A 600 40.73 39.45 -10.91
N ILE A 601 40.98 38.39 -11.70
CA ILE A 601 42.34 37.92 -12.01
C ILE A 601 42.67 38.23 -13.47
N SER A 602 43.15 39.45 -13.68
CA SER A 602 43.80 39.89 -14.92
C SER A 602 45.23 39.33 -15.00
N ARG A 603 45.36 38.01 -15.14
CA ARG A 603 46.55 37.30 -15.67
C ARG A 603 46.22 35.80 -15.73
N ARG A 604 46.38 35.19 -16.91
CA ARG A 604 46.18 33.75 -17.24
C ARG A 604 44.79 33.36 -17.79
N ARG A 605 44.41 33.93 -18.94
CA ARG A 605 43.29 33.45 -19.79
C ARG A 605 43.50 32.04 -20.39
N SER A 606 44.68 31.42 -20.29
CA SER A 606 44.97 30.12 -20.90
C SER A 606 44.82 28.89 -19.98
N LEU A 607 44.38 29.08 -18.72
CA LEU A 607 44.22 28.01 -17.73
C LEU A 607 42.75 27.65 -17.41
N ALA A 608 41.79 28.43 -17.90
CA ALA A 608 40.36 28.26 -17.59
C ALA A 608 39.80 26.92 -18.10
N ASP A 609 40.34 26.37 -19.20
CA ASP A 609 39.88 25.11 -19.78
C ASP A 609 40.32 23.84 -19.00
N LYS A 610 41.06 23.98 -17.88
CA LYS A 610 41.62 22.86 -17.12
C LYS A 610 41.45 22.94 -15.60
N LEU A 611 40.68 23.88 -15.07
CA LEU A 611 40.39 23.93 -13.63
C LEU A 611 39.34 22.88 -13.26
N PHE A 612 39.78 21.80 -12.61
CA PHE A 612 38.88 20.79 -12.08
C PHE A 612 38.26 21.28 -10.76
N ILE A 613 36.93 21.37 -10.73
CA ILE A 613 36.16 21.59 -9.50
C ILE A 613 35.16 20.44 -9.36
N SER A 614 35.15 19.80 -8.19
CA SER A 614 34.19 18.73 -7.91
C SER A 614 32.76 19.27 -7.88
N ARG A 615 31.84 18.56 -8.54
CA ARG A 615 30.38 18.81 -8.44
C ARG A 615 29.81 18.45 -7.06
N ILE A 616 30.61 17.80 -6.21
CA ILE A 616 30.23 17.31 -4.89
C ILE A 616 30.97 18.13 -3.84
N LEU A 617 30.24 19.05 -3.22
CA LEU A 617 30.81 19.85 -2.14
C LEU A 617 31.01 18.94 -0.92
N GLY A 618 32.22 18.94 -0.36
CA GLY A 618 32.65 18.04 0.70
C GLY A 618 33.42 16.80 0.24
N ALA A 619 33.54 16.53 -1.08
CA ALA A 619 34.27 15.34 -1.55
C ALA A 619 35.77 15.41 -1.23
N TYR A 620 36.39 16.57 -1.43
CA TYR A 620 37.79 16.79 -1.04
C TYR A 620 37.95 16.72 0.48
N GLU A 621 37.07 17.37 1.25
CA GLU A 621 37.12 17.34 2.71
C GLU A 621 37.04 15.91 3.25
N TYR A 622 36.16 15.08 2.69
CA TYR A 622 36.06 13.67 3.05
C TYR A 622 37.30 12.87 2.64
N ALA A 623 37.80 13.07 1.42
CA ALA A 623 38.99 12.37 0.92
C ALA A 623 40.26 12.71 1.70
N SER A 624 40.40 13.96 2.12
CA SER A 624 41.52 14.49 2.90
C SER A 624 41.32 14.39 4.42
N LEU A 625 40.22 13.80 4.88
CA LEU A 625 39.86 13.65 6.30
C LEU A 625 39.82 15.00 7.07
N LYS A 626 39.45 16.07 6.39
CA LYS A 626 39.27 17.40 6.99
C LYS A 626 37.92 17.49 7.71
N THR A 627 37.92 18.20 8.83
CA THR A 627 36.74 18.39 9.69
C THR A 627 35.92 19.63 9.33
N HIS A 628 36.46 20.53 8.50
CA HIS A 628 35.82 21.79 8.12
C HIS A 628 35.95 22.03 6.61
N TYR A 629 34.99 22.75 6.04
CA TYR A 629 35.03 23.13 4.63
C TYR A 629 36.13 24.14 4.35
N THR A 630 36.77 23.98 3.19
CA THR A 630 37.93 24.80 2.78
C THR A 630 37.57 25.99 1.88
N TYR A 631 36.35 26.03 1.37
CA TYR A 631 35.84 27.05 0.46
C TYR A 631 34.40 27.41 0.83
N THR A 632 33.93 28.56 0.34
CA THR A 632 32.52 28.96 0.45
C THR A 632 31.86 28.81 -0.91
N VAL A 633 30.64 28.28 -0.95
CA VAL A 633 29.84 28.19 -2.19
C VAL A 633 28.50 28.88 -1.97
N THR A 634 28.22 29.85 -2.81
CA THR A 634 26.96 30.59 -2.87
C THR A 634 26.16 30.19 -4.11
N SER A 635 24.85 30.02 -3.96
CA SER A 635 23.95 29.81 -5.10
C SER A 635 23.76 31.11 -5.86
N TYR A 636 23.89 31.08 -7.18
CA TYR A 636 23.58 32.18 -8.07
C TYR A 636 22.32 31.81 -8.88
N GLY A 637 21.16 32.15 -8.32
CA GLY A 637 19.85 31.73 -8.81
C GLY A 637 19.33 30.46 -8.13
N LEU A 638 18.42 29.77 -8.81
CA LEU A 638 17.82 28.52 -8.34
C LEU A 638 18.81 27.37 -8.59
N THR A 639 19.22 26.68 -7.52
CA THR A 639 20.07 25.48 -7.63
C THR A 639 19.38 24.28 -6.99
N GLU A 640 19.35 23.18 -7.72
CA GLU A 640 18.85 21.89 -7.25
C GLU A 640 20.05 21.04 -6.83
N ALA A 641 20.02 20.52 -5.62
CA ALA A 641 21.10 19.72 -5.08
C ALA A 641 20.58 18.60 -4.18
N PHE A 642 21.35 17.52 -4.08
CA PHE A 642 21.05 16.40 -3.19
C PHE A 642 21.99 16.42 -1.99
N LEU A 643 21.42 16.41 -0.79
CA LEU A 643 22.18 16.41 0.46
C LEU A 643 22.33 15.00 1.01
N VAL A 644 23.53 14.66 1.47
CA VAL A 644 23.79 13.43 2.22
C VAL A 644 24.44 13.79 3.55
N ASP A 645 23.85 13.38 4.66
CA ASP A 645 24.45 13.55 5.98
C ASP A 645 25.70 12.65 6.12
N VAL A 646 26.83 13.25 6.48
CA VAL A 646 28.12 12.57 6.63
C VAL A 646 28.05 11.55 7.77
N ALA A 647 27.41 11.90 8.89
CA ALA A 647 27.33 11.02 10.06
C ALA A 647 26.50 9.75 9.76
N ALA A 648 25.42 9.91 8.98
CA ALA A 648 24.61 8.79 8.51
C ALA A 648 25.38 7.94 7.49
N PHE A 649 26.05 8.57 6.52
CA PHE A 649 26.82 7.88 5.49
C PHE A 649 27.99 7.08 6.08
N GLU A 650 28.73 7.66 7.02
CA GLU A 650 29.89 7.01 7.64
C GLU A 650 29.56 5.71 8.36
N LYS A 651 28.32 5.53 8.86
CA LYS A 651 27.89 4.25 9.45
C LYS A 651 27.84 3.12 8.43
N SER A 652 27.64 3.44 7.15
CA SER A 652 27.57 2.47 6.06
C SER A 652 28.94 2.05 5.52
N VAL A 653 30.00 2.79 5.88
CA VAL A 653 31.37 2.60 5.37
C VAL A 653 32.09 1.54 6.20
N PRO A 654 32.68 0.48 5.57
CA PRO A 654 33.40 -0.56 6.29
C PRO A 654 34.57 -0.02 7.13
N PRO A 655 34.80 -0.54 8.35
CA PRO A 655 35.86 -0.06 9.24
C PRO A 655 37.26 -0.29 8.64
N GLU A 656 37.42 -1.36 7.87
CA GLU A 656 38.64 -1.68 7.12
C GLU A 656 39.02 -0.58 6.12
N LEU A 657 38.03 -0.04 5.39
CA LEU A 657 38.26 1.05 4.43
C LEU A 657 38.62 2.34 5.16
N LYS A 658 37.97 2.63 6.29
CA LYS A 658 38.33 3.78 7.14
C LYS A 658 39.77 3.68 7.64
N ALA A 659 40.19 2.51 8.11
CA ALA A 659 41.57 2.29 8.56
C ALA A 659 42.59 2.53 7.43
N ILE A 660 42.29 2.10 6.21
CA ILE A 660 43.15 2.36 5.03
C ILE A 660 43.23 3.87 4.73
N MET A 661 42.11 4.59 4.81
CA MET A 661 42.08 6.05 4.60
C MET A 661 42.95 6.79 5.62
N HIS A 662 42.94 6.38 6.89
CA HIS A 662 43.75 7.00 7.95
C HIS A 662 45.24 6.65 7.87
N ASN A 663 45.59 5.41 7.48
CA ASN A 663 46.97 4.92 7.58
C ASN A 663 47.85 5.27 6.37
N ASN A 664 47.28 5.48 5.19
CA ASN A 664 48.07 5.64 3.96
C ASN A 664 48.36 7.13 3.63
N LYS A 665 49.51 7.60 4.10
CA LYS A 665 50.00 8.97 3.86
C LYS A 665 50.25 9.31 2.38
N LYS A 666 50.77 8.36 1.59
CA LYS A 666 51.05 8.59 0.16
C LYS A 666 49.79 8.92 -0.64
N SER A 667 48.69 8.22 -0.34
CA SER A 667 47.40 8.48 -0.97
C SER A 667 46.81 9.82 -0.53
N GLN A 668 47.05 10.25 0.71
CA GLN A 668 46.63 11.59 1.20
C GLN A 668 47.44 12.72 0.53
N GLU A 669 48.75 12.54 0.32
CA GLU A 669 49.60 13.50 -0.41
C GLU A 669 49.09 13.71 -1.85
N LEU A 670 48.71 12.65 -2.55
CA LEU A 670 48.12 12.73 -3.90
C LEU A 670 46.81 13.53 -3.92
N ILE A 671 45.96 13.38 -2.90
CA ILE A 671 44.71 14.13 -2.77
C ILE A 671 44.99 15.62 -2.53
N SER A 672 45.98 15.94 -1.68
CA SER A 672 46.39 17.33 -1.48
C SER A 672 46.95 17.96 -2.75
N LEU A 673 47.81 17.25 -3.50
CA LEU A 673 48.37 17.69 -4.77
C LEU A 673 47.29 17.95 -5.83
N CYS A 674 46.29 17.06 -5.91
CA CYS A 674 45.16 17.23 -6.82
C CYS A 674 44.39 18.53 -6.55
N GLN A 675 44.23 18.91 -5.27
CA GLN A 675 43.49 20.11 -4.88
C GLN A 675 44.33 21.38 -5.09
N THR A 676 45.62 21.37 -4.75
CA THR A 676 46.50 22.53 -4.92
C THR A 676 46.74 22.88 -6.38
N GLU A 677 46.85 21.87 -7.25
CA GLU A 677 47.05 22.08 -8.69
C GLU A 677 45.74 22.11 -9.50
N HIS A 678 44.59 21.93 -8.86
CA HIS A 678 43.27 21.87 -9.49
C HIS A 678 43.20 20.94 -10.72
N ASN A 679 43.91 19.80 -10.66
CA ASN A 679 44.09 18.90 -11.80
C ASN A 679 43.72 17.45 -11.42
N ALA A 680 42.60 16.96 -11.96
CA ALA A 680 42.09 15.60 -11.72
C ALA A 680 42.99 14.48 -12.27
N SER A 681 43.95 14.78 -13.16
CA SER A 681 44.82 13.76 -13.75
C SER A 681 45.69 13.04 -12.73
N TYR A 682 46.06 13.68 -11.62
CA TYR A 682 46.87 13.07 -10.55
C TYR A 682 46.19 11.88 -9.89
N LEU A 683 44.88 11.98 -9.63
CA LEU A 683 44.10 10.90 -9.02
C LEU A 683 43.73 9.82 -10.05
N THR A 684 43.41 10.22 -11.28
CA THR A 684 42.99 9.29 -12.34
C THR A 684 44.16 8.47 -12.93
N ASN A 685 45.38 9.00 -12.93
CA ASN A 685 46.57 8.24 -13.32
C ASN A 685 47.06 7.31 -12.20
N SER A 686 46.78 7.65 -10.94
CA SER A 686 47.27 6.94 -9.75
C SER A 686 46.24 5.94 -9.17
N VAL A 687 45.41 5.32 -10.01
CA VAL A 687 44.31 4.43 -9.58
C VAL A 687 44.79 3.25 -8.72
N ASN A 688 46.01 2.75 -8.97
CA ASN A 688 46.62 1.66 -8.19
C ASN A 688 46.91 2.05 -6.73
N GLN A 689 47.00 3.34 -6.44
CA GLN A 689 47.20 3.89 -5.09
C GLN A 689 45.89 4.41 -4.47
N SER A 690 44.74 4.20 -5.12
CA SER A 690 43.44 4.57 -4.57
C SER A 690 43.08 3.76 -3.33
N PHE A 691 42.37 4.38 -2.39
CA PHE A 691 41.89 3.69 -1.19
C PHE A 691 41.01 2.49 -1.56
N VAL A 692 40.21 2.62 -2.62
CA VAL A 692 39.36 1.55 -3.17
C VAL A 692 40.19 0.38 -3.68
N HIS A 693 41.25 0.63 -4.45
CA HIS A 693 42.11 -0.43 -4.98
C HIS A 693 42.82 -1.19 -3.85
N LEU A 694 43.36 -0.46 -2.87
CA LEU A 694 44.01 -1.05 -1.70
C LEU A 694 43.03 -1.88 -0.86
N TYR A 695 41.79 -1.40 -0.71
CA TYR A 695 40.73 -2.13 -0.03
C TYR A 695 40.32 -3.42 -0.76
N ARG A 696 40.21 -3.39 -2.09
CA ARG A 696 39.95 -4.60 -2.87
C ARG A 696 41.09 -5.60 -2.75
N LYS A 697 42.33 -5.12 -2.84
CA LYS A 697 43.53 -5.95 -2.69
C LYS A 697 43.62 -6.59 -1.31
N SER A 698 43.28 -5.86 -0.24
CA SER A 698 43.26 -6.43 1.12
C SER A 698 42.18 -7.49 1.28
N LYS A 699 40.98 -7.28 0.70
CA LYS A 699 39.92 -8.29 0.70
C LYS A 699 40.26 -9.54 -0.11
N GLU A 700 40.85 -9.38 -1.29
CA GLU A 700 41.30 -10.50 -2.12
C GLU A 700 42.40 -11.32 -1.42
N PHE A 701 43.29 -10.66 -0.66
CA PHE A 701 44.30 -11.34 0.15
C PHE A 701 43.66 -12.13 1.31
N MET A 702 42.66 -11.56 1.97
CA MET A 702 41.91 -12.24 3.04
C MET A 702 41.05 -13.39 2.54
N ALA A 703 40.52 -13.31 1.31
CA ALA A 703 39.71 -14.38 0.71
C ALA A 703 40.54 -15.56 0.15
N LYS A 704 41.86 -15.37 0.00
CA LYS A 704 42.81 -16.42 -0.42
C LYS A 704 43.49 -17.12 0.78
N ARG A 705 43.30 -16.61 1.99
CA ARG A 705 43.60 -17.28 3.25
C ARG A 705 42.36 -18.00 3.74
#